data_AF-A0A0F9WGV2-F1
#
_entry.id   AF-A0A0F9WGV2-F1
#
_cell.length_a   1.000
_cell.length_b   1.000
_cell.length_c   1.000
_cell.angle_alpha   90.00
_cell.angle_beta   90.00
_cell.angle_gamma   90.00
#
_symmetry.space_group_name_H-M   'P 1'
#
loop_
_entity.id
_entity.type
_entity.pdbx_description
1 polymer ?
#
loop_
_entity_poly.entity_id
_entity_poly.type
_entity_poly.pdbx_seq_one_letter_code
_entity_poly.pdbx_strand_id
1 'polypeptide(L)'
;MPMKSQHKKNKKGTSETAKETFSPSGNENIINQQQLPVNDMSNTEINENCSVNDENPVEIKLDEATKRDLDSFNALNQKMFIAKYASLEDSTASIITLVKNIPSNKADKLIRYILKLTNFDIFEIEKLTLEKNRSFRQISTRVIYAYIISKYKEGITNNINILFKNTFLRRYKDVDPVIRAYSYEFLINFISLDQKLFNKHKGMLLYAIKDKQDIVRKSIISTMRSKNIFIKNLPLIELAKGDKNKNIRLEICKFILEQFLNDNYDEDTICDILKFNGGSEKFTNKEFQQLLCRSFKKMSQSDAIGAIHKFYTNCKDYLESLEIEYFECDCTKNCYLQILELQKKSLKISELFEFYKNNLNDLDSIIGLLNFSDIDNTEIFIKFIDEIIKNIRHNNDMKQFDKLCEFFKKCECDYKSIIENAINTVINIRDFRNVIIKYFDIEDFVRETDYLETQIYKNLWDIVNEEYTKLTKLTERQYDIFCAKDLCNLILYIHSQIKDSAINIDDLSSVCCDKKTALRVLYCDLIKIIDLDNSELLPFLYKFNEEGILEEQMYLIYKHIKDVKEFSNIFSVSKNKINYVVSFFKFLNVFDGKDFVDILSIAKIINLKFKDNEKRVIFKNIKNFIESSTNYICLDIFINKLNINECIVLESICKDSKFKDLLNKRINKTKGLYTTSEEKVTYL
;
A
#
# COMPACT_ATOMS: atom_id res chain seq x y z
N MET A 1 -58.74 -0.07 46.16
CA MET A 1 -59.77 0.99 46.02
C MET A 1 -59.06 2.32 46.10
N PRO A 2 -59.31 3.32 45.24
CA PRO A 2 -59.83 3.30 43.85
C PRO A 2 -58.66 3.19 42.84
N MET A 3 -58.78 3.20 41.49
CA MET A 3 -59.80 2.85 40.49
C MET A 3 -59.01 2.40 39.21
N LYS A 4 -59.44 1.46 38.36
CA LYS A 4 -60.46 1.57 37.26
C LYS A 4 -60.21 2.79 36.33
N SER A 5 -60.42 2.75 35.02
CA SER A 5 -61.19 1.82 34.13
C SER A 5 -60.88 2.14 32.64
N GLN A 6 -61.30 1.40 31.59
CA GLN A 6 -61.61 -0.03 31.36
C GLN A 6 -61.87 -0.27 29.86
N HIS A 7 -61.67 -1.52 29.40
CA HIS A 7 -62.33 -2.24 28.29
C HIS A 7 -63.04 -1.52 27.11
N LYS A 8 -62.76 -2.04 25.90
CA LYS A 8 -63.62 -2.98 25.13
C LYS A 8 -62.70 -3.73 24.13
N LYS A 9 -62.73 -5.05 23.92
CA LYS A 9 -63.80 -6.04 23.62
C LYS A 9 -64.60 -5.71 22.36
N ASN A 10 -64.38 -6.47 21.27
CA ASN A 10 -65.39 -7.46 20.85
C ASN A 10 -64.87 -8.57 19.92
N LYS A 11 -65.70 -9.60 19.74
CA LYS A 11 -65.51 -10.80 18.90
C LYS A 11 -66.31 -10.71 17.58
N LYS A 12 -66.05 -11.70 16.70
CA LYS A 12 -66.87 -12.24 15.59
C LYS A 12 -66.51 -11.73 14.19
N GLY A 13 -66.52 -12.65 13.23
CA GLY A 13 -66.23 -12.40 11.81
C GLY A 13 -65.91 -13.66 10.99
N THR A 14 -66.51 -14.81 11.30
CA THR A 14 -66.34 -16.05 10.53
C THR A 14 -67.24 -16.08 9.29
N SER A 15 -66.69 -16.40 8.14
CA SER A 15 -67.43 -16.98 7.00
C SER A 15 -66.57 -18.06 6.35
N GLU A 16 -67.12 -19.28 6.28
CA GLU A 16 -66.46 -20.46 5.72
C GLU A 16 -66.75 -20.59 4.20
N THR A 17 -66.52 -21.80 3.66
CA THR A 17 -66.87 -22.29 2.31
C THR A 17 -65.92 -21.86 1.17
N ALA A 18 -65.49 -22.76 0.27
CA ALA A 18 -65.56 -24.23 0.31
C ALA A 18 -64.42 -24.92 -0.49
N LYS A 19 -64.26 -26.22 -0.19
CA LYS A 19 -63.54 -27.24 -0.98
C LYS A 19 -64.09 -27.26 -2.43
N GLU A 20 -63.38 -27.69 -3.47
CA GLU A 20 -63.08 -29.11 -3.70
C GLU A 20 -61.87 -29.37 -4.63
N THR A 21 -60.95 -30.17 -4.10
CA THR A 21 -60.24 -31.31 -4.70
C THR A 21 -60.36 -31.61 -6.21
N PHE A 22 -59.21 -31.89 -6.83
CA PHE A 22 -59.04 -33.11 -7.63
C PHE A 22 -57.63 -33.71 -7.47
N SER A 23 -57.59 -35.01 -7.17
CA SER A 23 -56.43 -35.92 -7.27
C SER A 23 -56.93 -37.13 -8.11
N PRO A 24 -56.08 -37.99 -8.71
CA PRO A 24 -55.31 -38.98 -7.92
C PRO A 24 -53.99 -39.48 -8.58
N SER A 25 -53.41 -40.49 -7.91
CA SER A 25 -52.41 -41.47 -8.34
C SER A 25 -50.97 -41.02 -8.69
N GLY A 26 -49.93 -41.80 -8.35
CA GLY A 26 -49.90 -42.94 -7.43
C GLY A 26 -48.87 -44.02 -7.77
N ASN A 27 -47.82 -44.14 -6.96
CA ASN A 27 -47.64 -45.31 -6.08
C ASN A 27 -46.41 -45.16 -5.18
N GLU A 28 -46.47 -45.85 -4.05
CA GLU A 28 -45.48 -45.81 -2.98
C GLU A 28 -44.42 -46.91 -3.16
N ASN A 29 -43.27 -46.75 -2.49
CA ASN A 29 -42.95 -47.65 -1.38
C ASN A 29 -41.86 -47.06 -0.49
N ILE A 30 -42.17 -46.94 0.80
CA ILE A 30 -41.22 -46.62 1.87
C ILE A 30 -41.02 -47.91 2.66
N ILE A 31 -39.77 -48.26 2.97
CA ILE A 31 -39.45 -49.16 4.08
C ILE A 31 -38.59 -48.37 5.06
N ASN A 32 -39.00 -48.43 6.34
CA ASN A 32 -38.50 -47.54 7.37
C ASN A 32 -37.13 -47.95 7.94
N GLN A 33 -36.53 -46.99 8.64
CA GLN A 33 -35.32 -47.15 9.42
C GLN A 33 -35.50 -48.17 10.55
N GLN A 34 -34.43 -48.90 10.89
CA GLN A 34 -34.15 -49.33 12.25
C GLN A 34 -32.77 -48.81 12.64
N GLN A 35 -32.63 -48.30 13.87
CA GLN A 35 -31.39 -47.75 14.40
C GLN A 35 -30.83 -48.64 15.52
N LEU A 36 -29.56 -49.03 15.36
CA LEU A 36 -28.62 -49.37 16.43
C LEU A 36 -28.98 -50.67 17.22
N PRO A 37 -28.03 -51.28 17.95
CA PRO A 37 -27.34 -50.66 19.07
C PRO A 37 -25.88 -50.24 18.79
N VAL A 38 -25.39 -49.33 19.63
CA VAL A 38 -23.95 -49.14 19.90
C VAL A 38 -23.55 -50.14 20.99
N ASN A 39 -22.37 -50.73 20.88
CA ASN A 39 -21.69 -51.39 22.00
C ASN A 39 -20.19 -51.11 21.86
N ASP A 40 -19.65 -50.26 22.74
CA ASP A 40 -18.21 -50.11 22.93
C ASP A 40 -17.66 -51.32 23.68
N MET A 41 -16.47 -51.81 23.31
CA MET A 41 -15.52 -52.37 24.27
C MET A 41 -14.08 -52.35 23.73
N SER A 42 -13.16 -51.98 24.63
CA SER A 42 -11.71 -52.21 24.63
C SER A 42 -10.89 -51.83 23.40
N ASN A 43 -10.08 -50.79 23.60
CA ASN A 43 -8.87 -50.45 22.85
C ASN A 43 -8.04 -51.68 22.40
N THR A 44 -7.54 -51.62 21.16
CA THR A 44 -6.23 -52.16 20.81
C THR A 44 -5.44 -51.06 20.11
N GLU A 45 -4.33 -50.64 20.71
CA GLU A 45 -3.38 -49.75 20.05
C GLU A 45 -2.67 -50.55 18.95
N ILE A 46 -2.85 -50.15 17.69
CA ILE A 46 -2.00 -50.61 16.57
C ILE A 46 -1.29 -49.38 16.03
N ASN A 47 -0.26 -48.96 16.76
CA ASN A 47 0.70 -47.97 16.32
C ASN A 47 1.98 -48.68 15.88
N GLU A 48 2.00 -49.19 14.64
CA GLU A 48 3.27 -49.56 14.00
C GLU A 48 3.19 -49.56 12.47
N ASN A 49 4.17 -48.86 11.89
CA ASN A 49 4.82 -49.13 10.61
C ASN A 49 4.13 -50.12 9.64
N CYS A 50 3.28 -49.60 8.74
CA CYS A 50 3.22 -50.19 7.40
C CYS A 50 4.59 -49.99 6.74
N SER A 51 5.42 -51.03 6.75
CA SER A 51 6.73 -51.03 6.09
C SER A 51 6.60 -50.65 4.62
N VAL A 52 7.61 -49.92 4.12
CA VAL A 52 7.85 -49.89 2.68
C VAL A 52 8.31 -51.29 2.30
N ASN A 53 7.37 -52.12 1.87
CA ASN A 53 7.71 -53.30 1.09
C ASN A 53 8.21 -52.78 -0.26
N ASP A 54 9.51 -52.92 -0.50
CA ASP A 54 10.11 -52.74 -1.82
C ASP A 54 9.66 -53.88 -2.76
N GLU A 55 8.37 -53.89 -3.10
CA GLU A 55 7.95 -54.39 -4.41
C GLU A 55 8.67 -53.52 -5.44
N ASN A 56 9.79 -54.06 -5.96
CA ASN A 56 10.61 -53.43 -6.99
C ASN A 56 9.71 -52.70 -7.99
N PRO A 57 9.97 -51.42 -8.32
CA PRO A 57 9.14 -50.70 -9.26
C PRO A 57 9.12 -51.51 -10.55
N VAL A 58 7.96 -52.09 -10.88
CA VAL A 58 7.81 -52.92 -12.07
C VAL A 58 8.14 -52.01 -13.24
N GLU A 59 9.35 -52.18 -13.79
CA GLU A 59 9.89 -51.32 -14.82
C GLU A 59 9.11 -51.63 -16.10
N ILE A 60 7.97 -50.94 -16.25
CA ILE A 60 7.12 -51.02 -17.43
C ILE A 60 8.02 -50.61 -18.59
N LYS A 61 8.46 -51.61 -19.37
CA LYS A 61 9.31 -51.41 -20.53
C LYS A 61 8.52 -50.66 -21.59
N LEU A 62 8.55 -49.33 -21.47
CA LEU A 62 8.07 -48.39 -22.47
C LEU A 62 8.82 -48.72 -23.76
N ASP A 63 8.07 -48.85 -24.86
CA ASP A 63 8.66 -49.03 -26.17
C ASP A 63 9.54 -47.83 -26.55
N GLU A 64 10.44 -48.03 -27.50
CA GLU A 64 11.41 -47.01 -27.88
C GLU A 64 10.77 -45.74 -28.46
N ALA A 65 9.56 -45.80 -29.05
CA ALA A 65 8.86 -44.59 -29.49
C ALA A 65 8.30 -43.81 -28.28
N THR A 66 7.63 -44.50 -27.35
CA THR A 66 7.14 -43.90 -26.10
C THR A 66 8.26 -43.26 -25.29
N LYS A 67 9.42 -43.93 -25.16
CA LYS A 67 10.58 -43.36 -24.46
C LYS A 67 11.12 -42.11 -25.18
N ARG A 68 11.34 -42.19 -26.50
CA ARG A 68 11.83 -41.04 -27.31
C ARG A 68 10.91 -39.82 -27.23
N ASP A 69 9.60 -40.00 -27.19
CA ASP A 69 8.66 -38.88 -27.09
C ASP A 69 8.60 -38.28 -25.68
N LEU A 70 8.62 -39.10 -24.62
CA LEU A 70 8.74 -38.61 -23.24
C LEU A 70 10.03 -37.82 -23.02
N ASP A 71 11.16 -38.33 -23.48
CA ASP A 71 12.46 -37.68 -23.38
C ASP A 71 12.47 -36.36 -24.18
N SER A 72 11.88 -36.36 -25.38
CA SER A 72 11.66 -35.13 -26.18
C SER A 72 10.82 -34.10 -25.44
N PHE A 73 9.72 -34.50 -24.79
CA PHE A 73 8.88 -33.57 -24.04
C PHE A 73 9.58 -33.02 -22.77
N ASN A 74 10.43 -33.82 -22.13
CA ASN A 74 11.18 -33.39 -20.95
C ASN A 74 12.31 -32.43 -21.32
N ALA A 75 13.13 -32.77 -22.32
CA ALA A 75 14.32 -32.01 -22.71
C ALA A 75 14.03 -30.75 -23.55
N LEU A 76 13.01 -30.77 -24.42
CA LEU A 76 12.77 -29.67 -25.35
C LEU A 76 12.01 -28.50 -24.71
N ASN A 77 12.42 -27.28 -25.09
CA ASN A 77 11.65 -26.06 -24.88
C ASN A 77 10.47 -25.98 -25.88
N GLN A 78 9.53 -25.05 -25.65
CA GLN A 78 8.30 -24.97 -26.44
C GLN A 78 8.54 -24.80 -27.95
N LYS A 79 9.53 -23.99 -28.36
CA LYS A 79 9.82 -23.78 -29.79
C LYS A 79 10.32 -25.06 -30.46
N MET A 80 11.29 -25.73 -29.84
CA MET A 80 11.88 -26.97 -30.37
C MET A 80 10.88 -28.13 -30.37
N PHE A 81 10.04 -28.25 -29.33
CA PHE A 81 8.96 -29.24 -29.30
C PHE A 81 7.98 -29.03 -30.47
N ILE A 82 7.48 -27.81 -30.65
CA ILE A 82 6.53 -27.51 -31.74
C ILE A 82 7.18 -27.77 -33.10
N ALA A 83 8.43 -27.35 -33.30
CA ALA A 83 9.16 -27.62 -34.55
C ALA A 83 9.29 -29.13 -34.85
N LYS A 84 9.63 -29.96 -33.85
CA LYS A 84 9.74 -31.42 -34.01
C LYS A 84 8.41 -32.06 -34.43
N TYR A 85 7.31 -31.73 -33.76
CA TYR A 85 6.03 -32.41 -34.03
C TYR A 85 5.29 -31.80 -35.22
N ALA A 86 5.50 -30.53 -35.55
CA ALA A 86 4.95 -29.89 -36.76
C ALA A 86 5.70 -30.30 -38.06
N SER A 87 6.88 -30.91 -37.96
CA SER A 87 7.58 -31.49 -39.13
C SER A 87 7.17 -32.93 -39.45
N LEU A 88 6.19 -33.49 -38.73
CA LEU A 88 5.55 -34.77 -39.06
C LEU A 88 4.35 -34.53 -39.97
N GLU A 89 4.05 -35.45 -40.88
CA GLU A 89 2.83 -35.40 -41.70
C GLU A 89 1.58 -35.53 -40.82
N ASP A 90 1.57 -36.54 -39.93
CA ASP A 90 0.65 -36.65 -38.80
C ASP A 90 1.43 -36.89 -37.50
N SER A 91 1.06 -36.17 -36.44
CA SER A 91 1.64 -36.32 -35.10
C SER A 91 0.72 -37.07 -34.11
N THR A 92 -0.49 -37.46 -34.52
CA THR A 92 -1.55 -38.05 -33.67
C THR A 92 -1.03 -39.18 -32.77
N ALA A 93 -0.28 -40.14 -33.32
CA ALA A 93 0.27 -41.25 -32.56
C ALA A 93 1.18 -40.79 -31.40
N SER A 94 2.15 -39.89 -31.67
CA SER A 94 3.02 -39.30 -30.65
C SER A 94 2.24 -38.48 -29.62
N ILE A 95 1.21 -37.74 -30.02
CA ILE A 95 0.39 -36.96 -29.09
C ILE A 95 -0.43 -37.88 -28.16
N ILE A 96 -1.00 -38.98 -28.68
CA ILE A 96 -1.66 -40.02 -27.87
C ILE A 96 -0.69 -40.64 -26.87
N THR A 97 0.51 -40.97 -27.31
CA THR A 97 1.58 -41.56 -26.48
C THR A 97 2.01 -40.61 -25.36
N LEU A 98 2.13 -39.31 -25.64
CA LEU A 98 2.37 -38.29 -24.61
C LEU A 98 1.20 -38.14 -23.64
N VAL A 99 -0.05 -38.09 -24.14
CA VAL A 99 -1.27 -37.97 -23.31
C VAL A 99 -1.45 -39.17 -22.38
N LYS A 100 -1.06 -40.38 -22.79
CA LYS A 100 -1.11 -41.58 -21.95
C LYS A 100 -0.05 -41.60 -20.86
N ASN A 101 1.19 -41.24 -21.18
CA ASN A 101 2.34 -41.51 -20.30
C ASN A 101 2.86 -40.30 -19.49
N ILE A 102 2.34 -39.09 -19.71
CA ILE A 102 2.81 -37.90 -18.99
C ILE A 102 2.27 -37.84 -17.53
N PRO A 103 3.10 -37.48 -16.54
CA PRO A 103 2.63 -37.18 -15.18
C PRO A 103 1.63 -36.01 -15.14
N SER A 104 0.56 -36.14 -14.35
CA SER A 104 -0.55 -35.18 -14.31
C SER A 104 -0.14 -33.74 -13.92
N ASN A 105 0.97 -33.56 -13.20
CA ASN A 105 1.53 -32.24 -12.87
C ASN A 105 2.24 -31.53 -14.05
N LYS A 106 2.63 -32.28 -15.09
CA LYS A 106 3.21 -31.73 -16.34
C LYS A 106 2.17 -31.51 -17.44
N ALA A 107 0.91 -31.92 -17.24
CA ALA A 107 -0.15 -31.84 -18.24
C ALA A 107 -0.38 -30.41 -18.79
N ASP A 108 -0.28 -29.37 -17.96
CA ASP A 108 -0.43 -27.97 -18.40
C ASP A 108 0.74 -27.46 -19.26
N LYS A 109 1.94 -28.06 -19.16
CA LYS A 109 3.02 -27.83 -20.14
C LYS A 109 2.65 -28.48 -21.47
N LEU A 110 2.17 -29.73 -21.47
CA LEU A 110 1.79 -30.47 -22.67
C LEU A 110 0.59 -29.85 -23.42
N ILE A 111 -0.49 -29.49 -22.72
CA ILE A 111 -1.67 -28.86 -23.34
C ILE A 111 -1.27 -27.58 -24.09
N ARG A 112 -0.47 -26.70 -23.47
CA ARG A 112 0.05 -25.48 -24.11
C ARG A 112 0.99 -25.73 -25.29
N TYR A 113 1.44 -26.96 -25.50
CA TYR A 113 2.29 -27.36 -26.63
C TYR A 113 1.44 -27.98 -27.73
N ILE A 114 0.55 -28.93 -27.40
CA ILE A 114 -0.42 -29.55 -28.33
C ILE A 114 -1.28 -28.50 -29.05
N LEU A 115 -1.80 -27.50 -28.32
CA LEU A 115 -2.68 -26.47 -28.90
C LEU A 115 -2.04 -25.59 -29.98
N LYS A 116 -0.71 -25.66 -30.17
CA LYS A 116 0.02 -24.95 -31.23
C LYS A 116 0.38 -25.83 -32.43
N LEU A 117 -0.02 -27.11 -32.42
CA LEU A 117 0.08 -28.01 -33.56
C LEU A 117 -1.23 -27.99 -34.36
N THR A 118 -1.14 -28.29 -35.65
CA THR A 118 -2.27 -28.33 -36.59
C THR A 118 -2.40 -29.69 -37.30
N ASN A 119 -1.45 -30.58 -37.08
CA ASN A 119 -1.25 -31.88 -37.73
C ASN A 119 -1.48 -33.04 -36.73
N PHE A 120 -2.68 -33.09 -36.12
CA PHE A 120 -3.14 -34.22 -35.33
C PHE A 120 -4.68 -34.29 -35.33
N ASP A 121 -5.24 -35.50 -35.22
CA ASP A 121 -6.67 -35.68 -35.00
C ASP A 121 -7.02 -35.58 -33.50
N ILE A 122 -7.92 -34.64 -33.21
CA ILE A 122 -8.50 -34.42 -31.88
C ILE A 122 -9.48 -35.54 -31.49
N PHE A 123 -10.10 -36.26 -32.44
CA PHE A 123 -11.06 -37.32 -32.13
C PHE A 123 -10.39 -38.60 -31.62
N GLU A 124 -9.19 -38.96 -32.09
CA GLU A 124 -8.43 -40.06 -31.50
C GLU A 124 -8.04 -39.77 -30.04
N ILE A 125 -7.78 -38.50 -29.70
CA ILE A 125 -7.59 -38.06 -28.29
C ILE A 125 -8.92 -38.10 -27.52
N GLU A 126 -10.06 -37.82 -28.16
CA GLU A 126 -11.38 -37.84 -27.52
C GLU A 126 -11.76 -39.25 -27.04
N LYS A 127 -11.42 -40.30 -27.80
CA LYS A 127 -11.63 -41.70 -27.39
C LYS A 127 -11.01 -42.02 -26.02
N LEU A 128 -9.85 -41.42 -25.71
CA LEU A 128 -9.17 -41.59 -24.41
C LEU A 128 -9.96 -41.02 -23.23
N THR A 129 -10.95 -40.14 -23.47
CA THR A 129 -11.85 -39.63 -22.41
C THR A 129 -12.85 -40.68 -21.91
N LEU A 130 -12.95 -41.82 -22.60
CA LEU A 130 -13.86 -42.93 -22.28
C LEU A 130 -13.14 -44.10 -21.60
N GLU A 131 -11.81 -44.07 -21.54
CA GLU A 131 -10.96 -45.16 -21.07
C GLU A 131 -11.21 -45.57 -19.61
N LYS A 132 -10.93 -46.84 -19.28
CA LYS A 132 -10.99 -47.29 -17.88
C LYS A 132 -9.90 -46.65 -17.03
N ASN A 133 -8.72 -46.39 -17.61
CA ASN A 133 -7.60 -45.74 -16.95
C ASN A 133 -7.93 -44.29 -16.55
N ARG A 134 -7.86 -44.01 -15.24
CA ARG A 134 -8.16 -42.70 -14.65
C ARG A 134 -7.28 -41.57 -15.23
N SER A 135 -5.97 -41.80 -15.32
CA SER A 135 -5.00 -40.79 -15.79
C SER A 135 -5.23 -40.45 -17.25
N PHE A 136 -5.50 -41.47 -18.09
CA PHE A 136 -5.81 -41.26 -19.50
C PHE A 136 -7.06 -40.38 -19.65
N ARG A 137 -8.15 -40.68 -18.92
CA ARG A 137 -9.34 -39.82 -18.90
C ARG A 137 -9.04 -38.41 -18.41
N GLN A 138 -8.31 -38.27 -17.30
CA GLN A 138 -8.02 -36.97 -16.68
C GLN A 138 -7.26 -36.05 -17.63
N ILE A 139 -6.23 -36.57 -18.32
CA ILE A 139 -5.36 -35.76 -19.17
C ILE A 139 -6.04 -35.46 -20.52
N SER A 140 -6.61 -36.47 -21.18
CA SER A 140 -7.35 -36.29 -22.44
C SER A 140 -8.52 -35.33 -22.30
N THR A 141 -9.32 -35.44 -21.23
CA THR A 141 -10.46 -34.54 -20.97
C THR A 141 -10.02 -33.08 -20.91
N ARG A 142 -8.87 -32.79 -20.27
CA ARG A 142 -8.30 -31.43 -20.23
C ARG A 142 -7.79 -30.97 -21.60
N VAL A 143 -7.21 -31.86 -22.41
CA VAL A 143 -6.81 -31.55 -23.80
C VAL A 143 -8.03 -31.18 -24.64
N ILE A 144 -9.10 -31.98 -24.63
CA ILE A 144 -10.33 -31.69 -25.41
C ILE A 144 -10.97 -30.37 -24.98
N TYR A 145 -11.09 -30.12 -23.67
CA TYR A 145 -11.66 -28.87 -23.14
C TYR A 145 -10.85 -27.63 -23.52
N ALA A 146 -9.52 -27.71 -23.45
CA ALA A 146 -8.65 -26.60 -23.86
C ALA A 146 -8.67 -26.39 -25.39
N TYR A 147 -8.77 -27.47 -26.17
CA TYR A 147 -8.91 -27.43 -27.63
C TYR A 147 -10.22 -26.74 -28.05
N ILE A 148 -11.35 -27.14 -27.45
CA ILE A 148 -12.66 -26.49 -27.68
C ILE A 148 -12.56 -24.98 -27.42
N ILE A 149 -11.98 -24.56 -26.29
CA ILE A 149 -11.87 -23.12 -25.96
C ILE A 149 -10.92 -22.39 -26.91
N SER A 150 -9.82 -23.00 -27.36
CA SER A 150 -8.91 -22.39 -28.34
C SER A 150 -9.62 -22.20 -29.68
N LYS A 151 -10.16 -23.28 -30.25
CA LYS A 151 -10.79 -23.24 -31.58
C LYS A 151 -12.04 -22.37 -31.63
N TYR A 152 -12.82 -22.28 -30.53
CA TYR A 152 -13.93 -21.33 -30.46
C TYR A 152 -13.46 -19.87 -30.55
N LYS A 153 -12.36 -19.52 -29.87
CA LYS A 153 -11.75 -18.17 -29.93
C LYS A 153 -11.09 -17.87 -31.27
N GLU A 154 -10.61 -18.89 -31.97
CA GLU A 154 -10.11 -18.82 -33.34
C GLU A 154 -11.25 -18.71 -34.39
N GLY A 155 -12.53 -18.69 -33.96
CA GLY A 155 -13.70 -18.68 -34.85
C GLY A 155 -14.05 -20.04 -35.47
N ILE A 156 -13.23 -21.06 -35.23
CA ILE A 156 -13.36 -22.41 -35.79
C ILE A 156 -14.41 -23.18 -34.97
N THR A 157 -15.68 -23.02 -35.35
CA THR A 157 -16.82 -23.69 -34.67
C THR A 157 -17.08 -25.12 -35.15
N ASN A 158 -16.42 -25.56 -36.23
CA ASN A 158 -16.46 -26.92 -36.74
C ASN A 158 -16.06 -27.93 -35.65
N ASN A 159 -16.75 -29.08 -35.61
CA ASN A 159 -16.54 -30.19 -34.65
C ASN A 159 -16.73 -29.88 -33.16
N ILE A 160 -16.74 -28.61 -32.72
CA ILE A 160 -16.90 -28.24 -31.30
C ILE A 160 -18.19 -28.78 -30.68
N ASN A 161 -19.32 -28.70 -31.38
CA ASN A 161 -20.59 -29.26 -30.89
C ASN A 161 -20.56 -30.80 -30.75
N ILE A 162 -19.67 -31.50 -31.48
CA ILE A 162 -19.49 -32.95 -31.39
C ILE A 162 -18.59 -33.27 -30.19
N LEU A 163 -17.42 -32.65 -30.10
CA LEU A 163 -16.49 -32.82 -28.97
C LEU A 163 -17.14 -32.46 -27.62
N PHE A 164 -17.94 -31.39 -27.56
CA PHE A 164 -18.73 -31.05 -26.37
C PHE A 164 -19.73 -32.16 -26.01
N LYS A 165 -20.47 -32.70 -26.98
CA LYS A 165 -21.45 -33.78 -26.73
C LYS A 165 -20.77 -35.07 -26.29
N ASN A 166 -19.65 -35.44 -26.90
CA ASN A 166 -18.97 -36.69 -26.61
C ASN A 166 -18.23 -36.63 -25.27
N THR A 167 -17.44 -35.59 -25.01
CA THR A 167 -16.65 -35.47 -23.78
C THR A 167 -17.46 -34.91 -22.62
N PHE A 168 -17.99 -33.68 -22.71
CA PHE A 168 -18.57 -33.00 -21.54
C PHE A 168 -19.77 -33.74 -20.96
N LEU A 169 -20.74 -34.14 -21.81
CA LEU A 169 -21.95 -34.86 -21.35
C LEU A 169 -21.67 -36.27 -20.78
N ARG A 170 -20.44 -36.80 -20.96
CA ARG A 170 -19.98 -38.05 -20.34
C ARG A 170 -19.10 -37.81 -19.11
N ARG A 171 -18.33 -36.72 -19.05
CA ARG A 171 -17.35 -36.44 -17.97
C ARG A 171 -17.82 -35.51 -16.86
N TYR A 172 -18.85 -34.68 -17.06
CA TYR A 172 -19.44 -33.84 -15.98
C TYR A 172 -19.97 -34.67 -14.80
N LYS A 173 -20.20 -35.97 -15.03
CA LYS A 173 -20.66 -36.99 -14.09
C LYS A 173 -19.69 -38.18 -13.95
N ASP A 174 -18.38 -37.98 -14.20
CA ASP A 174 -17.35 -38.99 -13.91
C ASP A 174 -17.36 -39.37 -12.42
N VAL A 175 -16.96 -40.61 -12.10
CA VAL A 175 -16.81 -41.04 -10.70
C VAL A 175 -15.73 -40.22 -9.98
N ASP A 176 -14.68 -39.80 -10.70
CA ASP A 176 -13.60 -38.97 -10.17
C ASP A 176 -14.04 -37.50 -10.00
N PRO A 177 -14.07 -36.96 -8.77
CA PRO A 177 -14.41 -35.55 -8.55
C PRO A 177 -13.41 -34.57 -9.18
N VAL A 178 -12.16 -34.96 -9.43
CA VAL A 178 -11.18 -34.11 -10.13
C VAL A 178 -11.60 -33.91 -11.60
N ILE A 179 -12.09 -34.97 -12.25
CA ILE A 179 -12.59 -34.90 -13.64
C ILE A 179 -13.91 -34.11 -13.70
N ARG A 180 -14.80 -34.24 -12.69
CA ARG A 180 -15.99 -33.39 -12.58
C ARG A 180 -15.64 -31.91 -12.37
N ALA A 181 -14.67 -31.61 -11.49
CA ALA A 181 -14.19 -30.25 -11.27
C ALA A 181 -13.69 -29.59 -12.56
N TYR A 182 -12.81 -30.24 -13.32
CA TYR A 182 -12.37 -29.74 -14.63
C TYR A 182 -13.53 -29.59 -15.63
N SER A 183 -14.53 -30.46 -15.56
CA SER A 183 -15.71 -30.40 -16.45
C SER A 183 -16.55 -29.15 -16.20
N TYR A 184 -16.77 -28.79 -14.95
CA TYR A 184 -17.49 -27.56 -14.61
C TYR A 184 -16.61 -26.31 -14.75
N GLU A 185 -15.31 -26.38 -14.48
CA GLU A 185 -14.35 -25.30 -14.80
C GLU A 185 -14.36 -25.00 -16.31
N PHE A 186 -14.29 -26.03 -17.16
CA PHE A 186 -14.46 -25.90 -18.60
C PHE A 186 -15.81 -25.29 -18.96
N LEU A 187 -16.92 -25.78 -18.37
CA LEU A 187 -18.25 -25.26 -18.64
C LEU A 187 -18.35 -23.76 -18.37
N ILE A 188 -17.84 -23.29 -17.22
CA ILE A 188 -17.84 -21.88 -16.83
C ILE A 188 -16.97 -21.05 -17.79
N ASN A 189 -15.78 -21.54 -18.13
CA ASN A 189 -14.90 -20.88 -19.11
C ASN A 189 -15.48 -20.86 -20.55
N PHE A 190 -16.28 -21.86 -20.92
CA PHE A 190 -16.90 -21.97 -22.24
C PHE A 190 -18.14 -21.09 -22.37
N ILE A 191 -19.00 -21.05 -21.34
CA ILE A 191 -20.13 -20.10 -21.31
C ILE A 191 -19.70 -18.65 -21.10
N SER A 192 -18.46 -18.40 -20.62
CA SER A 192 -17.90 -17.04 -20.56
C SER A 192 -17.43 -16.49 -21.92
N LEU A 193 -17.60 -17.23 -23.03
CA LEU A 193 -17.18 -16.78 -24.35
C LEU A 193 -18.27 -15.95 -25.06
N ASP A 194 -19.55 -16.31 -24.91
CA ASP A 194 -20.68 -15.56 -25.47
C ASP A 194 -22.05 -15.91 -24.83
N GLN A 195 -23.02 -15.03 -25.07
CA GLN A 195 -24.37 -15.10 -24.49
C GLN A 195 -25.24 -16.25 -25.03
N LYS A 196 -24.98 -16.77 -26.25
CA LYS A 196 -25.68 -17.93 -26.80
C LYS A 196 -25.24 -19.20 -26.07
N LEU A 197 -23.94 -19.36 -25.83
CA LEU A 197 -23.41 -20.45 -25.01
C LEU A 197 -23.92 -20.38 -23.57
N PHE A 198 -23.91 -19.19 -22.95
CA PHE A 198 -24.48 -18.97 -21.61
C PHE A 198 -25.95 -19.40 -21.54
N ASN A 199 -26.82 -18.87 -22.40
CA ASN A 199 -28.25 -19.21 -22.36
C ASN A 199 -28.52 -20.71 -22.61
N LYS A 200 -27.75 -21.35 -23.49
CA LYS A 200 -27.88 -22.78 -23.85
C LYS A 200 -27.43 -23.74 -22.75
N HIS A 201 -26.46 -23.35 -21.92
CA HIS A 201 -25.78 -24.29 -21.02
C HIS A 201 -25.82 -23.95 -19.52
N LYS A 202 -26.22 -22.73 -19.12
CA LYS A 202 -26.25 -22.27 -17.72
C LYS A 202 -26.93 -23.21 -16.72
N GLY A 203 -28.02 -23.89 -17.12
CA GLY A 203 -28.74 -24.82 -16.25
C GLY A 203 -27.92 -26.01 -15.73
N MET A 204 -26.84 -26.38 -16.41
CA MET A 204 -25.96 -27.49 -15.99
C MET A 204 -25.18 -27.18 -14.70
N LEU A 205 -25.06 -25.90 -14.31
CA LEU A 205 -24.40 -25.49 -13.06
C LEU A 205 -25.22 -25.80 -11.79
N LEU A 206 -26.53 -26.06 -11.91
CA LEU A 206 -27.37 -26.49 -10.77
C LEU A 206 -26.89 -27.82 -10.17
N TYR A 207 -26.56 -28.79 -11.03
CA TYR A 207 -26.00 -30.08 -10.62
C TYR A 207 -24.59 -29.93 -10.04
N ALA A 208 -23.81 -29.03 -10.62
CA ALA A 208 -22.44 -28.74 -10.24
C ALA A 208 -22.35 -28.28 -8.77
N ILE A 209 -23.21 -27.32 -8.40
CA ILE A 209 -23.18 -26.68 -7.09
C ILE A 209 -23.74 -27.62 -5.99
N LYS A 210 -24.62 -28.57 -6.34
CA LYS A 210 -25.08 -29.62 -5.40
C LYS A 210 -24.20 -30.89 -5.40
N ASP A 211 -22.96 -30.84 -5.91
CA ASP A 211 -22.03 -31.98 -5.86
C ASP A 211 -21.60 -32.32 -4.41
N LYS A 212 -21.61 -33.60 -4.09
CA LYS A 212 -21.24 -34.13 -2.76
C LYS A 212 -19.78 -33.84 -2.37
N GLN A 213 -18.90 -33.55 -3.33
CA GLN A 213 -17.46 -33.42 -3.11
C GLN A 213 -16.98 -31.96 -3.09
N ASP A 214 -16.33 -31.58 -1.99
CA ASP A 214 -15.88 -30.22 -1.69
C ASP A 214 -14.96 -29.62 -2.77
N ILE A 215 -14.09 -30.44 -3.36
CA ILE A 215 -13.18 -30.01 -4.44
C ILE A 215 -13.95 -29.53 -5.69
N VAL A 216 -15.10 -30.15 -5.98
CA VAL A 216 -15.97 -29.77 -7.10
C VAL A 216 -16.63 -28.43 -6.81
N ARG A 217 -17.33 -28.32 -5.67
CA ARG A 217 -18.00 -27.07 -5.25
C ARG A 217 -17.02 -25.90 -5.15
N LYS A 218 -15.85 -26.10 -4.54
CA LYS A 218 -14.78 -25.07 -4.44
C LYS A 218 -14.29 -24.61 -5.82
N SER A 219 -14.04 -25.54 -6.75
CA SER A 219 -13.60 -25.20 -8.11
C SER A 219 -14.65 -24.35 -8.83
N ILE A 220 -15.92 -24.74 -8.75
CA ILE A 220 -17.04 -24.03 -9.38
C ILE A 220 -17.14 -22.59 -8.88
N ILE A 221 -17.21 -22.38 -7.56
CA ILE A 221 -17.40 -21.04 -6.99
C ILE A 221 -16.19 -20.14 -7.28
N SER A 222 -14.97 -20.69 -7.21
CA SER A 222 -13.74 -19.96 -7.56
C SER A 222 -13.73 -19.51 -9.04
N THR A 223 -14.15 -20.38 -9.96
CA THR A 223 -14.19 -20.09 -11.40
C THR A 223 -15.37 -19.19 -11.77
N MET A 224 -16.55 -19.35 -11.15
CA MET A 224 -17.68 -18.44 -11.33
C MET A 224 -17.31 -17.01 -10.91
N ARG A 225 -16.66 -16.83 -9.76
CA ARG A 225 -16.19 -15.51 -9.32
C ARG A 225 -15.11 -14.94 -10.24
N SER A 226 -14.12 -15.74 -10.66
CA SER A 226 -13.07 -15.24 -11.56
C SER A 226 -13.55 -14.90 -12.97
N LYS A 227 -14.78 -15.30 -13.33
CA LYS A 227 -15.48 -14.93 -14.57
C LYS A 227 -16.65 -13.97 -14.39
N ASN A 228 -16.97 -13.57 -13.16
CA ASN A 228 -18.19 -12.83 -12.81
C ASN A 228 -19.49 -13.46 -13.37
N ILE A 229 -19.59 -14.80 -13.40
CA ILE A 229 -20.77 -15.49 -13.95
C ILE A 229 -21.80 -15.74 -12.84
N PHE A 230 -22.91 -15.01 -12.89
CA PHE A 230 -24.04 -15.15 -11.98
C PHE A 230 -25.28 -15.81 -12.62
N ILE A 231 -26.02 -16.57 -11.82
CA ILE A 231 -27.33 -17.15 -12.16
C ILE A 231 -28.20 -17.15 -10.89
N LYS A 232 -29.28 -16.36 -10.88
CA LYS A 232 -30.12 -16.11 -9.68
C LYS A 232 -30.71 -17.37 -9.04
N ASN A 233 -31.07 -18.37 -9.84
CA ASN A 233 -31.74 -19.59 -9.38
C ASN A 233 -30.77 -20.68 -8.85
N LEU A 234 -29.48 -20.37 -8.66
CA LEU A 234 -28.54 -21.30 -8.05
C LEU A 234 -28.73 -21.34 -6.52
N PRO A 235 -28.51 -22.50 -5.86
CA PRO A 235 -28.67 -22.70 -4.41
C PRO A 235 -27.52 -22.07 -3.59
N LEU A 236 -27.00 -20.92 -4.02
CA LEU A 236 -25.88 -20.24 -3.37
C LEU A 236 -26.26 -19.78 -1.96
N ILE A 237 -27.49 -19.30 -1.75
CA ILE A 237 -28.02 -18.93 -0.42
C ILE A 237 -28.06 -20.16 0.51
N GLU A 238 -28.59 -21.29 0.02
CA GLU A 238 -28.65 -22.56 0.77
C GLU A 238 -27.26 -22.99 1.25
N LEU A 239 -26.23 -22.84 0.40
CA LEU A 239 -24.86 -23.22 0.73
C LEU A 239 -24.09 -22.16 1.55
N ALA A 240 -24.35 -20.87 1.35
CA ALA A 240 -23.79 -19.78 2.16
C ALA A 240 -24.15 -19.94 3.64
N LYS A 241 -25.34 -20.49 3.91
CA LYS A 241 -25.78 -20.90 5.24
C LYS A 241 -25.30 -22.32 5.57
N GLY A 242 -25.62 -23.31 4.73
CA GLY A 242 -25.60 -24.74 5.07
C GLY A 242 -24.43 -25.61 4.58
N ASP A 243 -23.49 -25.12 3.77
CA ASP A 243 -22.35 -25.95 3.33
C ASP A 243 -21.49 -26.35 4.55
N LYS A 244 -21.09 -27.63 4.64
CA LYS A 244 -20.26 -28.12 5.76
C LYS A 244 -18.91 -27.40 5.85
N ASN A 245 -18.33 -27.01 4.73
CA ASN A 245 -16.96 -26.47 4.68
C ASN A 245 -16.94 -24.93 4.84
N LYS A 246 -16.34 -24.43 5.93
CA LYS A 246 -16.20 -22.97 6.19
C LYS A 246 -15.55 -22.21 5.02
N ASN A 247 -14.57 -22.81 4.35
CA ASN A 247 -13.88 -22.17 3.24
C ASN A 247 -14.75 -22.09 1.98
N ILE A 248 -15.70 -23.01 1.78
CA ILE A 248 -16.67 -22.93 0.68
C ILE A 248 -17.74 -21.88 1.00
N ARG A 249 -18.26 -21.86 2.25
CA ARG A 249 -19.15 -20.77 2.71
C ARG A 249 -18.50 -19.39 2.49
N LEU A 250 -17.22 -19.21 2.85
CA LEU A 250 -16.47 -17.97 2.60
C LEU A 250 -16.47 -17.52 1.13
N GLU A 251 -16.11 -18.42 0.21
CA GLU A 251 -16.01 -18.07 -1.20
C GLU A 251 -17.39 -17.79 -1.80
N ILE A 252 -18.44 -18.46 -1.31
CA ILE A 252 -19.83 -18.20 -1.68
C ILE A 252 -20.29 -16.84 -1.12
N CYS A 253 -20.06 -16.52 0.16
CA CYS A 253 -20.43 -15.23 0.74
C CYS A 253 -19.73 -14.06 0.05
N LYS A 254 -18.43 -14.19 -0.30
CA LYS A 254 -17.72 -13.20 -1.14
C LYS A 254 -18.43 -13.00 -2.48
N PHE A 255 -18.76 -14.10 -3.16
CA PHE A 255 -19.42 -14.03 -4.47
C PHE A 255 -20.83 -13.44 -4.36
N ILE A 256 -21.63 -13.84 -3.37
CA ILE A 256 -22.97 -13.29 -3.14
C ILE A 256 -22.92 -11.78 -2.85
N LEU A 257 -21.97 -11.30 -2.03
CA LEU A 257 -21.79 -9.86 -1.80
C LEU A 257 -21.40 -9.14 -3.10
N GLU A 258 -20.42 -9.66 -3.85
CA GLU A 258 -20.06 -9.11 -5.17
C GLU A 258 -21.24 -9.09 -6.16
N GLN A 259 -22.27 -9.93 -5.96
CA GLN A 259 -23.51 -9.89 -6.75
C GLN A 259 -24.61 -9.00 -6.15
N PHE A 260 -24.70 -8.82 -4.84
CA PHE A 260 -25.56 -7.79 -4.23
C PHE A 260 -25.17 -6.38 -4.71
N LEU A 261 -23.86 -6.13 -4.85
CA LEU A 261 -23.34 -4.88 -5.43
C LEU A 261 -23.57 -4.77 -6.95
N ASN A 262 -24.04 -5.83 -7.61
CA ASN A 262 -24.51 -5.86 -9.00
C ASN A 262 -26.06 -5.99 -9.08
N ASP A 263 -26.79 -5.63 -8.01
CA ASP A 263 -28.26 -5.68 -7.90
C ASP A 263 -28.92 -7.06 -8.14
N ASN A 264 -28.12 -8.13 -8.08
CA ASN A 264 -28.54 -9.49 -8.39
C ASN A 264 -29.23 -10.21 -7.19
N TYR A 265 -29.02 -9.70 -5.97
CA TYR A 265 -29.66 -10.13 -4.73
C TYR A 265 -30.37 -8.96 -4.04
N ASP A 266 -31.47 -9.28 -3.37
CA ASP A 266 -32.20 -8.38 -2.49
C ASP A 266 -31.56 -8.27 -1.10
N GLU A 267 -31.95 -7.19 -0.42
CA GLU A 267 -31.62 -6.83 0.96
C GLU A 267 -31.87 -7.96 1.96
N ASP A 268 -33.10 -8.48 2.00
CA ASP A 268 -33.50 -9.54 2.91
C ASP A 268 -32.57 -10.74 2.78
N THR A 269 -32.33 -11.23 1.56
CA THR A 269 -31.40 -12.34 1.29
C THR A 269 -30.02 -12.10 1.88
N ILE A 270 -29.47 -10.88 1.79
CA ILE A 270 -28.15 -10.56 2.35
C ILE A 270 -28.22 -10.53 3.86
N CYS A 271 -29.12 -9.75 4.45
CA CYS A 271 -29.35 -9.69 5.90
C CYS A 271 -29.51 -11.09 6.51
N ASP A 272 -30.24 -11.99 5.84
CA ASP A 272 -30.48 -13.36 6.28
C ASP A 272 -29.24 -14.27 6.18
N ILE A 273 -28.38 -14.06 5.17
CA ILE A 273 -27.06 -14.71 5.07
C ILE A 273 -26.11 -14.19 6.14
N LEU A 274 -26.15 -12.88 6.45
CA LEU A 274 -25.29 -12.28 7.47
C LEU A 274 -25.71 -12.76 8.87
N LYS A 275 -26.99 -12.63 9.23
CA LYS A 275 -27.57 -13.12 10.50
C LYS A 275 -27.19 -14.57 10.78
N PHE A 276 -27.30 -15.46 9.79
CA PHE A 276 -26.91 -16.86 9.94
C PHE A 276 -25.40 -17.06 10.22
N ASN A 277 -24.56 -16.26 9.58
CA ASN A 277 -23.11 -16.45 9.58
C ASN A 277 -22.37 -15.70 10.70
N GLY A 278 -22.89 -14.55 11.16
CA GLY A 278 -22.41 -13.81 12.34
C GLY A 278 -23.06 -14.28 13.65
N GLY A 279 -24.35 -14.67 13.61
CA GLY A 279 -25.07 -15.23 14.76
C GLY A 279 -24.74 -16.69 15.09
N SER A 280 -23.72 -17.27 14.47
CA SER A 280 -23.14 -18.55 14.88
C SER A 280 -21.61 -18.47 14.85
N GLU A 281 -20.91 -19.33 15.59
CA GLU A 281 -19.46 -19.32 15.87
C GLU A 281 -18.54 -19.51 14.64
N LYS A 282 -19.07 -19.29 13.44
CA LYS A 282 -18.49 -19.65 12.15
C LYS A 282 -17.72 -18.48 11.52
N PHE A 283 -18.03 -17.23 11.87
CA PHE A 283 -17.32 -16.04 11.39
C PHE A 283 -17.11 -15.00 12.47
N THR A 284 -15.98 -14.30 12.37
CA THR A 284 -15.68 -13.10 13.17
C THR A 284 -16.02 -11.84 12.38
N ASN A 285 -16.48 -10.78 13.06
CA ASN A 285 -16.78 -9.48 12.44
C ASN A 285 -15.58 -8.94 11.62
N LYS A 286 -14.34 -9.25 12.04
CA LYS A 286 -13.10 -8.91 11.35
C LYS A 286 -12.90 -9.66 10.02
N GLU A 287 -13.25 -10.94 9.93
CA GLU A 287 -13.28 -11.67 8.65
C GLU A 287 -14.30 -11.05 7.68
N PHE A 288 -15.43 -10.57 8.21
CA PHE A 288 -16.52 -9.97 7.43
C PHE A 288 -16.23 -8.55 6.93
N GLN A 289 -15.68 -7.67 7.78
CA GLN A 289 -15.20 -6.34 7.37
C GLN A 289 -14.12 -6.45 6.28
N GLN A 290 -13.19 -7.40 6.42
CA GLN A 290 -12.20 -7.69 5.36
C GLN A 290 -12.81 -8.27 4.08
N LEU A 291 -14.03 -8.80 4.12
CA LEU A 291 -14.79 -9.27 2.95
C LEU A 291 -15.30 -8.06 2.15
N LEU A 292 -16.00 -7.14 2.84
CA LEU A 292 -16.54 -5.90 2.27
C LEU A 292 -15.42 -5.02 1.70
N CYS A 293 -14.37 -4.73 2.47
CA CYS A 293 -13.24 -3.93 2.02
C CYS A 293 -12.51 -4.53 0.80
N ARG A 294 -12.46 -5.86 0.66
CA ARG A 294 -11.86 -6.53 -0.52
C ARG A 294 -12.79 -6.57 -1.73
N SER A 295 -14.09 -6.35 -1.55
CA SER A 295 -15.05 -6.19 -2.64
C SER A 295 -14.98 -4.75 -3.16
N PHE A 296 -15.16 -3.75 -2.27
CA PHE A 296 -15.11 -2.33 -2.63
C PHE A 296 -13.77 -1.92 -3.26
N LYS A 297 -12.62 -2.44 -2.80
CA LYS A 297 -11.29 -2.15 -3.39
C LYS A 297 -11.07 -2.68 -4.82
N LYS A 298 -12.01 -3.43 -5.40
CA LYS A 298 -11.98 -3.83 -6.82
C LYS A 298 -12.81 -2.92 -7.74
N MET A 299 -13.68 -2.12 -7.15
CA MET A 299 -14.66 -1.30 -7.88
C MET A 299 -14.01 0.00 -8.32
N SER A 300 -14.57 0.67 -9.34
CA SER A 300 -14.32 2.11 -9.45
C SER A 300 -15.03 2.76 -8.27
N GLN A 301 -14.43 3.78 -7.68
CA GLN A 301 -14.85 4.15 -6.33
C GLN A 301 -16.22 4.87 -6.30
N SER A 302 -16.78 5.32 -7.43
CA SER A 302 -18.20 5.76 -7.48
C SER A 302 -19.14 4.62 -7.16
N ASP A 303 -18.79 3.46 -7.67
CA ASP A 303 -19.52 2.22 -7.51
C ASP A 303 -19.31 1.74 -6.08
N ALA A 304 -18.13 2.01 -5.48
CA ALA A 304 -17.92 1.88 -4.04
C ALA A 304 -18.77 2.86 -3.20
N ILE A 305 -19.04 4.12 -3.61
CA ILE A 305 -19.97 5.01 -2.87
C ILE A 305 -21.34 4.34 -2.78
N GLY A 306 -21.90 4.01 -3.96
CA GLY A 306 -23.25 3.46 -4.08
C GLY A 306 -23.35 2.11 -3.40
N ALA A 307 -22.34 1.25 -3.56
CA ALA A 307 -22.23 -0.04 -2.90
C ALA A 307 -22.17 0.07 -1.37
N ILE A 308 -21.38 1.01 -0.83
CA ILE A 308 -21.29 1.24 0.61
C ILE A 308 -22.63 1.78 1.13
N HIS A 309 -23.17 2.84 0.52
CA HIS A 309 -24.44 3.45 0.96
C HIS A 309 -25.61 2.46 0.88
N LYS A 310 -25.74 1.71 -0.23
CA LYS A 310 -26.78 0.68 -0.42
C LYS A 310 -26.59 -0.54 0.47
N PHE A 311 -25.36 -0.95 0.77
CA PHE A 311 -25.13 -1.94 1.83
C PHE A 311 -25.57 -1.40 3.20
N TYR A 312 -25.39 -0.09 3.44
CA TYR A 312 -25.68 0.53 4.74
C TYR A 312 -27.17 0.71 5.00
N THR A 313 -27.91 1.38 4.11
CA THR A 313 -29.36 1.58 4.24
C THR A 313 -30.10 0.26 4.42
N ASN A 314 -29.68 -0.77 3.70
CA ASN A 314 -30.37 -2.06 3.60
C ASN A 314 -29.89 -3.09 4.65
N CYS A 315 -28.73 -2.91 5.28
CA CYS A 315 -28.29 -3.78 6.40
C CYS A 315 -28.34 -3.09 7.77
N LYS A 316 -28.83 -1.85 7.84
CA LYS A 316 -28.91 -0.98 9.03
C LYS A 316 -29.27 -1.72 10.31
N ASP A 317 -30.51 -2.22 10.43
CA ASP A 317 -31.03 -2.91 11.61
C ASP A 317 -30.18 -4.13 12.02
N TYR A 318 -29.55 -4.80 11.06
CA TYR A 318 -28.66 -5.92 11.36
C TYR A 318 -27.28 -5.46 11.86
N LEU A 319 -26.71 -4.41 11.26
CA LEU A 319 -25.43 -3.83 11.70
C LEU A 319 -25.58 -3.23 13.11
N GLU A 320 -26.71 -2.58 13.39
CA GLU A 320 -27.10 -2.13 14.72
C GLU A 320 -27.24 -3.32 15.69
N SER A 321 -27.89 -4.42 15.28
CA SER A 321 -28.00 -5.64 16.09
C SER A 321 -26.69 -6.40 16.34
N LEU A 322 -25.62 -6.05 15.64
CA LEU A 322 -24.25 -6.57 15.87
C LEU A 322 -23.47 -5.76 16.91
N GLU A 323 -24.08 -4.76 17.55
CA GLU A 323 -23.41 -3.75 18.37
C GLU A 323 -22.27 -3.03 17.59
N ILE A 324 -22.45 -2.84 16.27
CA ILE A 324 -21.63 -1.92 15.49
C ILE A 324 -22.15 -0.52 15.81
N GLU A 325 -21.49 0.15 16.74
CA GLU A 325 -21.81 1.51 17.18
C GLU A 325 -21.93 2.47 15.99
N TYR A 326 -22.99 3.29 15.99
CA TYR A 326 -23.39 4.28 14.97
C TYR A 326 -23.71 3.75 13.58
N PHE A 327 -24.97 3.42 13.25
CA PHE A 327 -25.45 3.53 11.86
C PHE A 327 -26.74 4.37 11.67
N GLU A 328 -27.27 5.00 12.73
CA GLU A 328 -28.08 6.22 12.64
C GLU A 328 -27.21 7.48 12.82
N CYS A 329 -27.16 8.34 11.80
CA CYS A 329 -26.50 9.65 11.81
C CYS A 329 -26.87 10.48 10.56
N ASP A 330 -26.80 11.81 10.64
CA ASP A 330 -26.81 12.74 9.51
C ASP A 330 -25.66 12.50 8.49
N CYS A 331 -24.68 11.67 8.87
CA CYS A 331 -23.44 11.32 8.18
C CYS A 331 -23.57 10.81 6.73
N THR A 332 -24.78 10.49 6.24
CA THR A 332 -24.99 9.79 4.94
C THR A 332 -24.50 10.58 3.72
N LYS A 333 -24.53 11.91 3.75
CA LYS A 333 -23.98 12.77 2.68
C LYS A 333 -22.46 12.88 2.76
N ASN A 334 -21.89 12.77 3.96
CA ASN A 334 -20.47 13.02 4.21
C ASN A 334 -19.65 11.80 3.78
N CYS A 335 -20.19 10.60 4.01
CA CYS A 335 -19.72 9.37 3.36
C CYS A 335 -19.77 9.47 1.81
N TYR A 336 -20.79 10.12 1.23
CA TYR A 336 -20.87 10.30 -0.22
C TYR A 336 -19.74 11.20 -0.75
N LEU A 337 -19.47 12.33 -0.09
CA LEU A 337 -18.39 13.24 -0.46
C LEU A 337 -17.00 12.60 -0.28
N GLN A 338 -16.72 11.94 0.85
CA GLN A 338 -15.45 11.23 1.08
C GLN A 338 -15.21 10.14 0.03
N ILE A 339 -16.25 9.42 -0.38
CA ILE A 339 -16.11 8.36 -1.37
C ILE A 339 -16.17 8.93 -2.82
N LEU A 340 -16.52 10.21 -3.05
CA LEU A 340 -16.15 10.99 -4.25
C LEU A 340 -14.70 11.48 -4.24
N GLU A 341 -14.18 11.85 -3.08
CA GLU A 341 -12.82 12.39 -2.91
C GLU A 341 -11.77 11.35 -3.35
N LEU A 342 -11.72 10.16 -2.73
CA LEU A 342 -10.59 9.26 -2.99
C LEU A 342 -10.54 8.65 -4.42
N GLN A 343 -11.60 8.77 -5.24
CA GLN A 343 -11.55 8.41 -6.68
C GLN A 343 -10.96 9.51 -7.55
N LYS A 344 -10.95 10.76 -7.07
CA LYS A 344 -10.69 11.96 -7.89
C LYS A 344 -11.72 12.15 -9.02
N LYS A 345 -13.01 11.92 -8.72
CA LYS A 345 -14.10 12.38 -9.59
C LYS A 345 -14.56 13.76 -9.13
N SER A 346 -14.45 14.74 -10.01
CA SER A 346 -15.01 16.07 -9.83
C SER A 346 -16.54 16.08 -9.95
N LEU A 347 -17.15 17.13 -9.41
CA LEU A 347 -18.53 17.53 -9.66
C LEU A 347 -18.51 18.91 -10.33
N LYS A 348 -19.58 19.24 -11.06
CA LYS A 348 -19.75 20.60 -11.57
C LYS A 348 -19.90 21.58 -10.43
N ILE A 349 -19.38 22.80 -10.62
CA ILE A 349 -19.52 23.90 -9.66
C ILE A 349 -20.98 24.20 -9.34
N SER A 350 -21.88 24.15 -10.33
CA SER A 350 -23.32 24.34 -10.11
C SER A 350 -23.94 23.29 -9.17
N GLU A 351 -23.53 22.02 -9.29
CA GLU A 351 -23.99 20.90 -8.46
C GLU A 351 -23.38 20.98 -7.05
N LEU A 352 -22.07 21.26 -6.96
CA LEU A 352 -21.32 21.33 -5.72
C LEU A 352 -21.77 22.50 -4.81
N PHE A 353 -22.22 23.62 -5.40
CA PHE A 353 -22.81 24.74 -4.65
C PHE A 353 -24.15 24.37 -3.99
N GLU A 354 -25.00 23.60 -4.66
CA GLU A 354 -26.26 23.14 -4.06
C GLU A 354 -26.01 22.08 -2.97
N PHE A 355 -24.98 21.23 -3.10
CA PHE A 355 -24.53 20.40 -1.98
C PHE A 355 -24.07 21.25 -0.79
N TYR A 356 -23.31 22.31 -1.02
CA TYR A 356 -22.80 23.19 0.05
C TYR A 356 -23.91 23.94 0.81
N LYS A 357 -24.84 24.61 0.10
CA LYS A 357 -25.97 25.35 0.72
C LYS A 357 -26.76 24.50 1.73
N ASN A 358 -26.90 23.22 1.43
CA ASN A 358 -27.69 22.29 2.23
C ASN A 358 -26.87 21.60 3.34
N ASN A 359 -25.54 21.80 3.42
CA ASN A 359 -24.61 21.13 4.35
C ASN A 359 -23.39 22.01 4.66
N LEU A 360 -23.57 23.06 5.47
CA LEU A 360 -22.51 24.05 5.75
C LEU A 360 -21.30 23.53 6.57
N ASN A 361 -21.38 22.31 7.11
CA ASN A 361 -20.39 21.75 8.03
C ASN A 361 -19.22 21.03 7.35
N ASP A 362 -19.36 20.64 6.07
CA ASP A 362 -18.45 19.70 5.39
C ASP A 362 -17.51 20.36 4.37
N LEU A 363 -17.14 21.61 4.67
CA LEU A 363 -16.41 22.50 3.76
C LEU A 363 -15.04 21.94 3.31
N ASP A 364 -14.35 21.18 4.17
CA ASP A 364 -13.10 20.47 3.81
C ASP A 364 -13.25 19.51 2.62
N SER A 365 -14.33 18.71 2.61
CA SER A 365 -14.60 17.73 1.54
C SER A 365 -15.03 18.45 0.25
N ILE A 366 -15.74 19.57 0.42
CA ILE A 366 -16.25 20.39 -0.68
C ILE A 366 -15.10 21.11 -1.39
N ILE A 367 -14.16 21.70 -0.64
CA ILE A 367 -12.94 22.31 -1.19
C ILE A 367 -12.04 21.24 -1.82
N GLY A 368 -11.96 20.03 -1.25
CA GLY A 368 -11.24 18.89 -1.84
C GLY A 368 -11.80 18.40 -3.19
N LEU A 369 -13.03 18.75 -3.53
CA LEU A 369 -13.69 18.43 -4.81
C LEU A 369 -13.69 19.61 -5.81
N LEU A 370 -13.18 20.79 -5.44
CA LEU A 370 -13.04 21.92 -6.36
C LEU A 370 -11.98 21.61 -7.44
N ASN A 371 -12.41 21.65 -8.70
CA ASN A 371 -11.54 21.41 -9.85
C ASN A 371 -11.85 22.41 -10.98
N PHE A 372 -10.81 22.91 -11.65
CA PHE A 372 -10.93 24.04 -12.59
C PHE A 372 -11.68 23.67 -13.88
N SER A 373 -11.56 22.41 -14.32
CA SER A 373 -12.24 21.89 -15.53
C SER A 373 -13.76 21.79 -15.41
N ASP A 374 -14.30 22.01 -14.21
CA ASP A 374 -15.69 21.72 -13.84
C ASP A 374 -16.49 22.99 -13.49
N ILE A 375 -15.90 24.18 -13.75
CA ILE A 375 -16.53 25.49 -13.62
C ILE A 375 -17.52 25.69 -14.79
N ASP A 376 -18.72 25.15 -14.63
CA ASP A 376 -19.75 25.14 -15.67
C ASP A 376 -20.65 26.39 -15.70
N ASN A 377 -20.65 27.19 -14.64
CA ASN A 377 -21.37 28.46 -14.55
C ASN A 377 -20.62 29.49 -13.69
N THR A 378 -20.12 30.54 -14.33
CA THR A 378 -19.32 31.61 -13.68
C THR A 378 -20.10 32.42 -12.64
N GLU A 379 -21.40 32.66 -12.84
CA GLU A 379 -22.22 33.42 -11.88
C GLU A 379 -22.47 32.61 -10.60
N ILE A 380 -22.66 31.30 -10.73
CA ILE A 380 -22.73 30.38 -9.59
C ILE A 380 -21.36 30.25 -8.92
N PHE A 381 -20.28 30.17 -9.69
CA PHE A 381 -18.91 30.11 -9.17
C PHE A 381 -18.59 31.29 -8.25
N ILE A 382 -18.87 32.53 -8.68
CA ILE A 382 -18.69 33.74 -7.86
C ILE A 382 -19.44 33.61 -6.52
N LYS A 383 -20.75 33.35 -6.58
CA LYS A 383 -21.61 33.22 -5.39
C LYS A 383 -21.18 32.09 -4.45
N PHE A 384 -20.62 31.02 -5.00
CA PHE A 384 -20.11 29.90 -4.23
C PHE A 384 -18.81 30.27 -3.52
N ILE A 385 -17.86 30.91 -4.22
CA ILE A 385 -16.62 31.40 -3.61
C ILE A 385 -16.89 32.44 -2.52
N ASP A 386 -17.83 33.37 -2.73
CA ASP A 386 -18.23 34.35 -1.72
C ASP A 386 -18.77 33.68 -0.44
N GLU A 387 -19.66 32.70 -0.57
CA GLU A 387 -20.23 31.97 0.58
C GLU A 387 -19.23 30.96 1.22
N ILE A 388 -18.23 30.47 0.48
CA ILE A 388 -17.10 29.71 1.06
C ILE A 388 -16.25 30.66 1.92
N ILE A 389 -15.76 31.77 1.35
CA ILE A 389 -14.88 32.72 2.06
C ILE A 389 -15.58 33.30 3.29
N LYS A 390 -16.87 33.61 3.18
CA LYS A 390 -17.71 34.08 4.29
C LYS A 390 -17.81 33.08 5.44
N ASN A 391 -17.91 31.77 5.16
CA ASN A 391 -17.96 30.71 6.18
C ASN A 391 -16.56 30.46 6.80
N ILE A 392 -15.51 30.37 5.97
CA ILE A 392 -14.11 30.32 6.42
C ILE A 392 -13.80 31.50 7.35
N ARG A 393 -14.24 32.71 7.00
CA ARG A 393 -14.08 33.94 7.81
C ARG A 393 -14.94 33.97 9.07
N HIS A 394 -16.05 33.25 9.11
CA HIS A 394 -16.83 33.07 10.34
C HIS A 394 -16.13 32.13 11.32
N ASN A 395 -15.53 31.03 10.82
CA ASN A 395 -14.91 29.98 11.62
C ASN A 395 -13.41 30.21 11.89
N ASN A 396 -12.79 31.15 11.18
CA ASN A 396 -11.34 31.43 11.12
C ASN A 396 -10.46 30.22 10.70
N ASP A 397 -10.96 29.36 9.82
CA ASP A 397 -10.24 28.14 9.39
C ASP A 397 -9.19 28.42 8.31
N MET A 398 -7.95 28.68 8.74
CA MET A 398 -6.82 28.91 7.85
C MET A 398 -6.44 27.69 7.00
N LYS A 399 -6.79 26.45 7.39
CA LYS A 399 -6.43 25.23 6.63
C LYS A 399 -7.36 25.03 5.44
N GLN A 400 -8.66 25.30 5.63
CA GLN A 400 -9.62 25.33 4.54
C GLN A 400 -9.29 26.48 3.58
N PHE A 401 -8.83 27.62 4.10
CA PHE A 401 -8.40 28.75 3.27
C PHE A 401 -7.12 28.48 2.45
N ASP A 402 -6.14 27.77 3.02
CA ASP A 402 -4.90 27.36 2.33
C ASP A 402 -5.19 26.47 1.12
N LYS A 403 -6.03 25.43 1.30
CA LYS A 403 -6.54 24.60 0.20
C LYS A 403 -7.29 25.41 -0.86
N LEU A 404 -8.07 26.41 -0.45
CA LEU A 404 -8.81 27.28 -1.37
C LEU A 404 -7.88 28.17 -2.19
N CYS A 405 -6.80 28.69 -1.58
CA CYS A 405 -5.76 29.44 -2.30
C CYS A 405 -4.97 28.54 -3.28
N GLU A 406 -4.68 27.30 -2.90
CA GLU A 406 -4.09 26.29 -3.80
C GLU A 406 -5.01 25.97 -5.00
N PHE A 407 -6.33 25.94 -4.78
CA PHE A 407 -7.32 25.83 -5.87
C PHE A 407 -7.34 27.09 -6.75
N PHE A 408 -7.44 28.29 -6.17
CA PHE A 408 -7.41 29.54 -6.91
C PHE A 408 -6.17 29.64 -7.79
N LYS A 409 -5.00 29.22 -7.30
CA LYS A 409 -3.76 29.30 -8.08
C LYS A 409 -3.75 28.38 -9.31
N LYS A 410 -4.56 27.32 -9.31
CA LYS A 410 -4.74 26.41 -10.46
C LYS A 410 -5.67 26.98 -11.53
N CYS A 411 -6.54 27.95 -11.19
CA CYS A 411 -7.51 28.56 -12.11
C CYS A 411 -7.33 30.08 -12.32
N GLU A 412 -6.23 30.65 -11.81
CA GLU A 412 -5.87 32.07 -11.91
C GLU A 412 -5.90 32.61 -13.34
N CYS A 413 -5.38 31.87 -14.32
CA CYS A 413 -5.29 32.34 -15.70
C CYS A 413 -6.65 32.63 -16.36
N ASP A 414 -7.66 31.80 -16.08
CA ASP A 414 -8.97 31.87 -16.73
C ASP A 414 -9.98 32.72 -15.93
N TYR A 415 -9.80 32.83 -14.60
CA TYR A 415 -10.75 33.48 -13.68
C TYR A 415 -10.13 34.60 -12.84
N LYS A 416 -9.00 35.19 -13.30
CA LYS A 416 -8.18 36.19 -12.59
C LYS A 416 -8.99 37.23 -11.81
N SER A 417 -9.91 37.94 -12.47
CA SER A 417 -10.68 39.03 -11.84
C SER A 417 -11.64 38.57 -10.75
N ILE A 418 -12.11 37.32 -10.79
CA ILE A 418 -12.94 36.73 -9.73
C ILE A 418 -12.07 36.41 -8.51
N ILE A 419 -10.89 35.84 -8.75
CA ILE A 419 -9.93 35.46 -7.71
C ILE A 419 -9.35 36.71 -7.03
N GLU A 420 -9.00 37.75 -7.81
CA GLU A 420 -8.58 39.06 -7.28
C GLU A 420 -9.68 39.68 -6.42
N ASN A 421 -10.93 39.71 -6.89
CA ASN A 421 -12.06 40.22 -6.10
C ASN A 421 -12.25 39.43 -4.79
N ALA A 422 -12.23 38.10 -4.86
CA ALA A 422 -12.38 37.20 -3.73
C ALA A 422 -11.27 37.42 -2.67
N ILE A 423 -10.01 37.46 -3.11
CA ILE A 423 -8.83 37.77 -2.28
C ILE A 423 -8.96 39.17 -1.63
N ASN A 424 -9.36 40.18 -2.40
CA ASN A 424 -9.51 41.55 -1.90
C ASN A 424 -10.54 41.69 -0.76
N THR A 425 -11.51 40.78 -0.62
CA THR A 425 -12.45 40.78 0.53
C THR A 425 -11.79 40.45 1.87
N VAL A 426 -10.64 39.76 1.87
CA VAL A 426 -9.97 39.23 3.07
C VAL A 426 -8.51 39.64 3.23
N ILE A 427 -7.82 40.12 2.18
CA ILE A 427 -6.39 40.48 2.18
C ILE A 427 -5.96 41.48 3.28
N ASN A 428 -6.89 42.32 3.74
CA ASN A 428 -6.66 43.26 4.84
C ASN A 428 -6.53 42.53 6.21
N ILE A 429 -7.14 41.36 6.36
CA ILE A 429 -7.08 40.53 7.56
C ILE A 429 -5.73 39.79 7.60
N ARG A 430 -5.02 39.90 8.71
CA ARG A 430 -3.62 39.43 8.86
C ARG A 430 -3.46 37.94 8.56
N ASP A 431 -4.31 37.10 9.16
CA ASP A 431 -4.15 35.65 9.09
C ASP A 431 -4.39 35.13 7.66
N PHE A 432 -5.41 35.68 6.99
CA PHE A 432 -5.69 35.45 5.57
C PHE A 432 -4.53 35.91 4.67
N ARG A 433 -3.95 37.09 4.93
CA ARG A 433 -2.77 37.60 4.19
C ARG A 433 -1.57 36.66 4.27
N ASN A 434 -1.31 36.05 5.42
CA ASN A 434 -0.22 35.08 5.60
C ASN A 434 -0.40 33.81 4.74
N VAL A 435 -1.63 33.46 4.38
CA VAL A 435 -1.94 32.32 3.50
C VAL A 435 -1.86 32.74 2.02
N ILE A 436 -2.47 33.88 1.65
CA ILE A 436 -2.55 34.35 0.25
C ILE A 436 -1.16 34.50 -0.38
N ILE A 437 -0.20 35.06 0.36
CA ILE A 437 1.15 35.36 -0.14
C ILE A 437 1.96 34.13 -0.59
N LYS A 438 1.57 32.92 -0.15
CA LYS A 438 2.20 31.66 -0.56
C LYS A 438 1.90 31.28 -2.01
N TYR A 439 0.84 31.87 -2.57
CA TYR A 439 0.29 31.54 -3.89
C TYR A 439 0.21 32.76 -4.80
N PHE A 440 -0.06 33.94 -4.26
CA PHE A 440 -0.28 35.17 -5.02
C PHE A 440 0.73 36.24 -4.61
N ASP A 441 1.20 36.98 -5.61
CA ASP A 441 1.93 38.20 -5.34
C ASP A 441 0.96 39.26 -4.79
N ILE A 442 1.25 39.72 -3.58
CA ILE A 442 0.49 40.73 -2.84
C ILE A 442 1.44 41.66 -2.06
N GLU A 443 2.65 41.88 -2.58
CA GLU A 443 3.73 42.59 -1.87
C GLU A 443 3.35 43.98 -1.33
N ASP A 444 2.46 44.71 -2.01
CA ASP A 444 1.91 46.02 -1.61
C ASP A 444 1.12 45.97 -0.29
N PHE A 445 0.54 44.83 0.05
CA PHE A 445 -0.26 44.64 1.26
C PHE A 445 0.59 44.22 2.47
N VAL A 446 1.87 43.86 2.24
CA VAL A 446 2.79 43.36 3.28
C VAL A 446 3.52 44.52 3.95
N ARG A 447 3.38 44.62 5.27
CA ARG A 447 3.98 45.70 6.07
C ARG A 447 5.16 45.17 6.89
N GLU A 448 6.09 46.05 7.25
CA GLU A 448 7.19 45.76 8.20
C GLU A 448 6.71 45.31 9.60
N THR A 449 5.41 45.43 9.88
CA THR A 449 4.73 44.96 11.09
C THR A 449 4.14 43.55 10.98
N ASP A 450 4.11 42.96 9.79
CA ASP A 450 3.61 41.59 9.58
C ASP A 450 4.63 40.54 10.05
N TYR A 451 4.19 39.28 10.13
CA TYR A 451 5.02 38.18 10.63
C TYR A 451 6.22 37.89 9.74
N LEU A 452 7.25 37.28 10.33
CA LEU A 452 8.46 36.84 9.65
C LEU A 452 8.17 36.00 8.39
N GLU A 453 7.22 35.06 8.45
CA GLU A 453 6.79 34.27 7.29
C GLU A 453 6.35 35.16 6.11
N THR A 454 5.52 36.18 6.39
CA THR A 454 5.00 37.12 5.39
C THR A 454 6.10 37.99 4.81
N GLN A 455 7.08 38.42 5.62
CA GLN A 455 8.27 39.14 5.16
C GLN A 455 9.16 38.26 4.26
N ILE A 456 9.32 36.98 4.61
CA ILE A 456 10.06 35.99 3.82
C ILE A 456 9.41 35.76 2.45
N TYR A 457 8.09 35.52 2.41
CA TYR A 457 7.39 35.33 1.13
C TYR A 457 7.39 36.59 0.27
N LYS A 458 7.29 37.81 0.86
CA LYS A 458 7.47 39.07 0.11
C LYS A 458 8.86 39.11 -0.55
N ASN A 459 9.91 38.89 0.23
CA ASN A 459 11.29 38.88 -0.29
C ASN A 459 11.51 37.81 -1.38
N LEU A 460 10.76 36.70 -1.37
CA LEU A 460 10.79 35.72 -2.44
C LEU A 460 10.06 36.20 -3.70
N TRP A 461 8.96 36.96 -3.58
CA TRP A 461 8.30 37.63 -4.72
C TRP A 461 9.18 38.75 -5.32
N ASP A 462 9.80 39.61 -4.49
CA ASP A 462 10.80 40.61 -4.94
C ASP A 462 11.90 39.94 -5.81
N ILE A 463 12.36 38.75 -5.41
CA ILE A 463 13.38 37.93 -6.11
C ILE A 463 12.84 37.22 -7.38
N VAL A 464 11.53 36.99 -7.47
CA VAL A 464 10.86 36.41 -8.65
C VAL A 464 10.58 37.48 -9.69
N ASN A 465 10.18 38.68 -9.27
CA ASN A 465 9.87 39.85 -10.09
C ASN A 465 11.12 40.62 -10.59
N GLU A 466 12.31 40.20 -10.15
CA GLU A 466 13.62 40.84 -10.40
C GLU A 466 13.82 42.22 -9.73
N GLU A 467 12.97 42.57 -8.76
CA GLU A 467 12.95 43.86 -8.08
C GLU A 467 13.87 43.89 -6.84
N TYR A 468 15.12 43.47 -7.04
CA TYR A 468 16.09 43.18 -5.97
C TYR A 468 16.42 44.36 -5.03
N THR A 469 16.01 45.59 -5.35
CA THR A 469 16.13 46.78 -4.52
C THR A 469 15.00 46.97 -3.51
N LYS A 470 13.87 46.25 -3.66
CA LYS A 470 12.74 46.27 -2.71
C LYS A 470 12.99 45.41 -1.46
N LEU A 471 13.95 44.48 -1.53
CA LEU A 471 14.23 43.48 -0.49
C LEU A 471 14.25 44.06 0.93
N THR A 472 13.27 43.64 1.73
CA THR A 472 13.12 44.09 3.12
C THR A 472 14.04 43.29 4.04
N LYS A 473 14.68 43.96 5.02
CA LYS A 473 15.44 43.23 6.06
C LYS A 473 14.47 42.45 6.93
N LEU A 474 14.71 41.14 7.09
CA LEU A 474 13.93 40.33 8.01
C LEU A 474 14.13 40.83 9.45
N THR A 475 13.04 40.98 10.19
CA THR A 475 13.06 41.45 11.59
C THR A 475 12.59 40.38 12.55
N GLU A 476 13.31 40.21 13.67
CA GLU A 476 12.95 39.24 14.72
C GLU A 476 11.64 39.64 15.42
N ARG A 477 10.52 39.05 14.98
CA ARG A 477 9.19 39.26 15.58
C ARG A 477 8.36 37.96 15.57
N GLN A 478 8.09 37.44 16.78
CA GLN A 478 7.15 36.37 17.09
C GLN A 478 7.19 35.14 16.17
N TYR A 479 8.00 34.14 16.57
CA TYR A 479 8.15 32.86 15.88
C TYR A 479 6.91 31.94 15.96
N ASP A 480 5.83 32.36 16.63
CA ASP A 480 4.69 31.53 17.04
C ASP A 480 3.84 30.93 15.89
N ILE A 481 4.17 31.22 14.62
CA ILE A 481 3.45 30.75 13.42
C ILE A 481 4.31 29.88 12.49
N PHE A 482 5.61 30.16 12.35
CA PHE A 482 6.43 29.48 11.33
C PHE A 482 7.15 28.26 11.89
N CYS A 483 6.91 27.08 11.32
CA CYS A 483 7.57 25.87 11.79
C CYS A 483 9.07 25.91 11.45
N ALA A 484 9.94 25.70 12.45
CA ALA A 484 11.39 25.71 12.24
C ALA A 484 11.87 24.64 11.23
N LYS A 485 11.07 23.59 10.97
CA LYS A 485 11.32 22.59 9.92
C LYS A 485 11.16 23.18 8.51
N ASP A 486 10.21 24.07 8.33
CA ASP A 486 9.97 24.75 7.05
C ASP A 486 11.00 25.85 6.81
N LEU A 487 11.46 26.50 7.89
CA LEU A 487 12.64 27.37 7.86
C LEU A 487 13.90 26.58 7.45
N CYS A 488 14.13 25.38 8.01
CA CYS A 488 15.21 24.50 7.56
C CYS A 488 15.07 24.08 6.08
N ASN A 489 13.86 23.73 5.63
CA ASN A 489 13.58 23.40 4.23
C ASN A 489 13.90 24.57 3.30
N LEU A 490 13.51 25.79 3.66
CA LEU A 490 13.76 27.00 2.87
C LEU A 490 15.25 27.35 2.81
N ILE A 491 15.97 27.28 3.94
CA ILE A 491 17.43 27.48 4.00
C ILE A 491 18.15 26.48 3.08
N LEU A 492 17.75 25.20 3.11
CA LEU A 492 18.31 24.17 2.22
C LEU A 492 17.96 24.40 0.74
N TYR A 493 16.74 24.85 0.44
CA TYR A 493 16.34 25.21 -0.91
C TYR A 493 17.18 26.37 -1.44
N ILE A 494 17.28 27.48 -0.70
CA ILE A 494 18.06 28.64 -1.13
C ILE A 494 19.56 28.30 -1.25
N HIS A 495 20.14 27.55 -0.30
CA HIS A 495 21.51 27.03 -0.40
C HIS A 495 21.76 26.30 -1.72
N SER A 496 20.82 25.44 -2.13
CA SER A 496 20.92 24.69 -3.39
C SER A 496 20.97 25.58 -4.64
N GLN A 497 20.41 26.79 -4.58
CA GLN A 497 20.41 27.75 -5.69
C GLN A 497 21.68 28.65 -5.72
N ILE A 498 22.39 28.79 -4.59
CA ILE A 498 23.56 29.69 -4.47
C ILE A 498 24.92 28.98 -4.42
N LYS A 499 24.94 27.63 -4.32
CA LYS A 499 26.11 26.77 -4.04
C LYS A 499 27.43 27.14 -4.73
N ASP A 500 27.41 27.59 -5.99
CA ASP A 500 28.62 27.95 -6.74
C ASP A 500 29.13 29.37 -6.38
N SER A 501 29.37 29.65 -5.10
CA SER A 501 30.10 30.86 -4.66
C SER A 501 30.54 30.74 -3.20
N ALA A 502 31.78 31.14 -2.90
CA ALA A 502 32.23 31.33 -1.53
C ALA A 502 31.38 32.44 -0.86
N ILE A 503 30.94 32.19 0.36
CA ILE A 503 30.14 33.12 1.15
C ILE A 503 31.11 33.97 1.98
N ASN A 504 31.24 35.25 1.64
CA ASN A 504 31.75 36.25 2.59
C ASN A 504 30.56 37.02 3.15
N ILE A 505 30.31 36.91 4.45
CA ILE A 505 29.10 37.43 5.09
C ILE A 505 29.15 38.97 5.19
N ASP A 506 30.36 39.53 5.26
CA ASP A 506 30.60 40.95 5.52
C ASP A 506 30.53 41.86 4.28
N ASP A 507 30.52 41.30 3.06
CA ASP A 507 30.60 42.04 1.78
C ASP A 507 29.22 42.35 1.15
N LEU A 508 28.09 42.01 1.79
CA LEU A 508 26.77 42.16 1.19
C LEU A 508 26.28 43.63 1.19
N SER A 509 26.40 44.28 0.02
CA SER A 509 25.87 45.61 -0.24
C SER A 509 24.35 45.69 -0.05
N SER A 510 23.86 46.84 0.44
CA SER A 510 22.42 47.12 0.60
C SER A 510 21.64 47.27 -0.72
N VAL A 511 22.32 47.10 -1.85
CA VAL A 511 21.75 47.04 -3.20
C VAL A 511 22.13 45.68 -3.77
N CYS A 512 21.12 44.89 -4.14
CA CYS A 512 21.31 43.66 -4.90
C CYS A 512 21.18 43.94 -6.39
N CYS A 513 22.08 43.40 -7.21
CA CYS A 513 22.11 43.64 -8.65
C CYS A 513 21.66 42.41 -9.48
N ASP A 514 21.45 41.27 -8.84
CA ASP A 514 21.10 40.01 -9.50
C ASP A 514 20.42 39.02 -8.53
N LYS A 515 19.70 38.05 -9.10
CA LYS A 515 18.95 37.02 -8.38
C LYS A 515 19.78 36.18 -7.41
N LYS A 516 21.04 35.86 -7.73
CA LYS A 516 21.91 35.05 -6.87
C LYS A 516 22.39 35.87 -5.67
N THR A 517 22.71 37.14 -5.87
CA THR A 517 23.04 38.06 -4.77
C THR A 517 21.82 38.34 -3.89
N ALA A 518 20.65 38.55 -4.47
CA ALA A 518 19.40 38.71 -3.74
C ALA A 518 19.05 37.47 -2.87
N LEU A 519 19.19 36.27 -3.44
CA LEU A 519 19.05 35.01 -2.69
C LEU A 519 20.11 34.83 -1.59
N ARG A 520 21.36 35.31 -1.78
CA ARG A 520 22.38 35.31 -0.72
C ARG A 520 22.01 36.20 0.46
N VAL A 521 21.46 37.39 0.22
CA VAL A 521 21.00 38.29 1.30
C VAL A 521 19.90 37.61 2.11
N LEU A 522 18.86 37.10 1.44
CA LEU A 522 17.78 36.37 2.10
C LEU A 522 18.30 35.15 2.88
N TYR A 523 19.21 34.35 2.29
CA TYR A 523 19.85 33.23 2.96
C TYR A 523 20.58 33.63 4.24
N CYS A 524 21.37 34.71 4.19
CA CYS A 524 22.13 35.18 5.35
C CYS A 524 21.25 35.73 6.47
N ASP A 525 20.11 36.36 6.15
CA ASP A 525 19.17 36.84 7.16
C ASP A 525 18.35 35.70 7.77
N LEU A 526 17.89 34.73 6.97
CA LEU A 526 17.27 33.49 7.47
C LEU A 526 18.21 32.71 8.41
N ILE A 527 19.51 32.70 8.13
CA ILE A 527 20.53 32.01 8.93
C ILE A 527 20.75 32.63 10.32
N LYS A 528 20.59 33.95 10.46
CA LYS A 528 20.71 34.64 11.77
C LYS A 528 19.50 34.37 12.66
N ILE A 529 18.36 34.06 12.03
CA ILE A 529 17.02 34.03 12.61
C ILE A 529 16.58 32.60 13.02
N ILE A 530 17.27 31.54 12.56
CA ILE A 530 16.90 30.17 12.89
C ILE A 530 17.44 29.71 14.26
N ASP A 531 16.54 29.44 15.20
CA ASP A 531 16.86 28.64 16.38
C ASP A 531 17.03 27.16 15.98
N LEU A 532 18.19 26.61 16.34
CA LEU A 532 18.58 25.23 16.07
C LEU A 532 18.61 24.34 17.33
N ASP A 533 18.37 24.88 18.53
CA ASP A 533 18.44 24.12 19.80
C ASP A 533 17.18 23.26 20.09
N ASN A 534 16.52 22.82 19.02
CA ASN A 534 15.32 22.00 19.05
C ASN A 534 15.63 20.58 18.57
N SER A 535 15.43 19.58 19.46
CA SER A 535 15.75 18.19 19.16
C SER A 535 14.95 17.57 18.00
N GLU A 536 13.84 18.18 17.56
CA GLU A 536 13.13 17.75 16.35
C GLU A 536 13.86 18.13 15.04
N LEU A 537 14.84 19.02 15.11
CA LEU A 537 15.63 19.48 13.95
C LEU A 537 16.88 18.64 13.71
N LEU A 538 17.17 17.62 14.53
CA LEU A 538 18.32 16.73 14.35
C LEU A 538 18.45 16.15 12.91
N PRO A 539 17.38 15.72 12.21
CA PRO A 539 17.45 15.31 10.81
C PRO A 539 17.94 16.41 9.85
N PHE A 540 17.61 17.68 10.15
CA PHE A 540 18.06 18.84 9.39
C PHE A 540 19.50 19.19 9.71
N LEU A 541 19.93 19.11 10.98
CA LEU A 541 21.33 19.30 11.37
C LEU A 541 22.27 18.30 10.67
N TYR A 542 21.90 17.02 10.58
CA TYR A 542 22.68 16.05 9.80
C TYR A 542 22.78 16.44 8.31
N LYS A 543 21.69 16.96 7.72
CA LYS A 543 21.66 17.40 6.32
C LYS A 543 22.45 18.70 6.11
N PHE A 544 22.44 19.61 7.08
CA PHE A 544 23.24 20.84 7.08
C PHE A 544 24.74 20.49 7.12
N ASN A 545 25.16 19.55 7.98
CA ASN A 545 26.55 19.06 8.03
C ASN A 545 27.02 18.49 6.68
N GLU A 546 26.21 17.65 6.03
CA GLU A 546 26.55 17.08 4.72
C GLU A 546 26.65 18.14 3.60
N GLU A 547 25.96 19.28 3.76
CA GLU A 547 25.90 20.36 2.77
C GLU A 547 26.79 21.58 3.11
N GLY A 548 27.56 21.53 4.21
CA GLY A 548 28.45 22.63 4.64
C GLY A 548 27.72 23.85 5.22
N ILE A 549 26.49 23.67 5.69
CA ILE A 549 25.65 24.73 6.26
C ILE A 549 25.91 24.83 7.76
N LEU A 550 26.08 26.04 8.29
CA LEU A 550 26.13 26.35 9.73
C LEU A 550 27.12 25.48 10.53
N GLU A 551 28.35 25.35 10.02
CA GLU A 551 29.44 24.55 10.62
C GLU A 551 29.86 24.98 12.04
N GLU A 552 29.39 26.14 12.51
CA GLU A 552 29.59 26.60 13.89
C GLU A 552 28.55 26.05 14.85
N GLN A 553 27.33 25.82 14.37
CA GLN A 553 26.18 25.35 15.13
C GLN A 553 26.03 23.81 15.09
N MET A 554 26.74 23.12 14.18
CA MET A 554 26.69 21.65 14.03
C MET A 554 27.09 20.84 15.28
N TYR A 555 27.66 21.47 16.33
CA TYR A 555 27.84 20.80 17.62
C TYR A 555 26.51 20.39 18.29
N LEU A 556 25.40 21.07 17.97
CA LEU A 556 24.06 20.77 18.48
C LEU A 556 23.56 19.35 18.11
N ILE A 557 24.12 18.75 17.05
CA ILE A 557 23.91 17.33 16.72
C ILE A 557 24.15 16.46 17.96
N TYR A 558 25.25 16.70 18.67
CA TYR A 558 25.66 15.93 19.85
C TYR A 558 24.85 16.24 21.11
N LYS A 559 24.12 17.37 21.13
CA LYS A 559 23.15 17.72 22.18
C LYS A 559 21.79 17.03 21.99
N HIS A 560 21.49 16.53 20.78
CA HIS A 560 20.16 16.02 20.43
C HIS A 560 20.12 14.53 20.05
N ILE A 561 21.26 13.87 19.81
CA ILE A 561 21.34 12.41 19.58
C ILE A 561 20.75 11.65 20.78
N LYS A 562 19.76 10.78 20.52
CA LYS A 562 19.12 9.91 21.52
C LYS A 562 19.43 8.41 21.34
N ASP A 563 19.94 8.00 20.17
CA ASP A 563 20.50 6.66 19.95
C ASP A 563 21.88 6.76 19.28
N VAL A 564 22.90 6.27 19.98
CA VAL A 564 24.28 6.19 19.48
C VAL A 564 24.40 5.31 18.22
N LYS A 565 23.49 4.35 18.00
CA LYS A 565 23.43 3.55 16.75
C LYS A 565 22.96 4.36 15.56
N GLU A 566 22.04 5.31 15.74
CA GLU A 566 21.57 6.21 14.69
C GLU A 566 22.75 7.05 14.16
N PHE A 567 23.46 7.73 15.07
CA PHE A 567 24.70 8.42 14.76
C PHE A 567 25.74 7.47 14.11
N SER A 568 25.90 6.26 14.64
CA SER A 568 26.81 5.25 14.10
C SER A 568 26.52 4.90 12.64
N ASN A 569 25.24 4.85 12.25
CA ASN A 569 24.81 4.59 10.89
C ASN A 569 25.05 5.79 9.98
N ILE A 570 24.61 6.98 10.41
CA ILE A 570 24.73 8.23 9.64
C ILE A 570 26.22 8.59 9.42
N PHE A 571 27.05 8.55 10.46
CA PHE A 571 28.49 8.75 10.36
C PHE A 571 29.21 7.65 9.55
N SER A 572 28.58 6.50 9.27
CA SER A 572 29.15 5.49 8.34
C SER A 572 29.02 5.94 6.89
N VAL A 573 27.86 6.48 6.50
CA VAL A 573 27.53 6.83 5.11
C VAL A 573 27.80 8.29 4.74
N SER A 574 27.97 9.15 5.76
CA SER A 574 28.37 10.56 5.62
C SER A 574 29.54 10.75 4.66
N LYS A 575 29.40 11.72 3.75
CA LYS A 575 30.48 12.25 2.92
C LYS A 575 31.33 13.22 3.72
N ASN A 576 30.69 14.08 4.53
CA ASN A 576 31.37 15.14 5.27
C ASN A 576 31.69 14.77 6.74
N LYS A 577 32.54 13.74 6.89
CA LYS A 577 32.95 13.24 8.21
C LYS A 577 33.87 14.18 8.98
N ILE A 578 34.55 15.10 8.27
CA ILE A 578 35.43 16.10 8.87
C ILE A 578 34.62 17.07 9.74
N ASN A 579 33.47 17.52 9.25
CA ASN A 579 32.63 18.46 10.00
C ASN A 579 32.03 17.84 11.26
N TYR A 580 31.66 16.55 11.23
CA TYR A 580 31.30 15.79 12.45
C TYR A 580 32.46 15.76 13.46
N VAL A 581 33.70 15.49 13.03
CA VAL A 581 34.87 15.49 13.94
C VAL A 581 35.09 16.87 14.56
N VAL A 582 35.08 17.95 13.77
CA VAL A 582 35.23 19.33 14.26
C VAL A 582 34.09 19.66 15.25
N SER A 583 32.86 19.34 14.90
CA SER A 583 31.66 19.61 15.71
C SER A 583 31.63 18.82 17.02
N PHE A 584 32.21 17.62 17.05
CA PHE A 584 32.37 16.83 18.27
C PHE A 584 33.32 17.52 19.26
N PHE A 585 34.46 18.06 18.79
CA PHE A 585 35.37 18.81 19.65
C PHE A 585 34.81 20.18 20.06
N LYS A 586 34.01 20.84 19.21
CA LYS A 586 33.20 22.00 19.63
C LYS A 586 32.20 21.63 20.75
N PHE A 587 31.50 20.50 20.63
CA PHE A 587 30.57 20.01 21.64
C PHE A 587 31.24 19.70 22.99
N LEU A 588 32.45 19.12 22.98
CA LEU A 588 33.18 18.83 24.22
C LEU A 588 33.51 20.10 25.05
N ASN A 589 33.60 21.28 24.43
CA ASN A 589 33.79 22.56 25.14
C ASN A 589 32.52 23.08 25.84
N VAL A 590 31.34 22.58 25.48
CA VAL A 590 30.03 23.01 26.04
C VAL A 590 29.28 21.89 26.78
N PHE A 591 29.92 20.73 26.97
CA PHE A 591 29.32 19.57 27.62
C PHE A 591 29.29 19.71 29.15
N ASP A 592 28.12 19.54 29.76
CA ASP A 592 27.87 19.78 31.19
C ASP A 592 28.02 18.56 32.12
N GLY A 593 28.33 17.39 31.57
CA GLY A 593 28.63 16.17 32.34
C GLY A 593 27.54 15.08 32.35
N LYS A 594 26.29 15.38 31.95
CA LYS A 594 25.15 14.46 32.17
C LYS A 594 25.25 13.13 31.42
N ASP A 595 25.55 13.16 30.12
CA ASP A 595 25.43 11.99 29.22
C ASP A 595 26.78 11.34 28.85
N PHE A 596 27.68 11.22 29.84
CA PHE A 596 29.07 10.80 29.66
C PHE A 596 29.27 9.43 28.96
N VAL A 597 28.35 8.48 29.15
CA VAL A 597 28.42 7.12 28.59
C VAL A 597 28.23 7.11 27.07
N ASP A 598 27.31 7.93 26.56
CA ASP A 598 27.04 8.01 25.13
C ASP A 598 28.11 8.81 24.40
N ILE A 599 28.70 9.82 25.04
CA ILE A 599 29.85 10.57 24.50
C ILE A 599 31.09 9.68 24.38
N LEU A 600 31.38 8.83 25.37
CA LEU A 600 32.40 7.79 25.26
C LEU A 600 32.15 6.83 24.08
N SER A 601 30.89 6.60 23.74
CA SER A 601 30.48 5.67 22.68
C SER A 601 30.52 6.32 21.29
N ILE A 602 30.12 7.59 21.20
CA ILE A 602 30.29 8.47 20.03
C ILE A 602 31.78 8.66 19.72
N ALA A 603 32.63 8.95 20.71
CA ALA A 603 34.08 9.06 20.55
C ALA A 603 34.71 7.76 19.99
N LYS A 604 34.28 6.59 20.48
CA LYS A 604 34.69 5.29 19.92
C LYS A 604 34.24 5.11 18.47
N ILE A 605 33.01 5.50 18.12
CA ILE A 605 32.50 5.44 16.73
C ILE A 605 33.32 6.32 15.81
N ILE A 606 33.59 7.58 16.21
CA ILE A 606 34.43 8.50 15.45
C ILE A 606 35.82 7.89 15.25
N ASN A 607 36.45 7.40 16.32
CA ASN A 607 37.78 6.81 16.24
C ASN A 607 37.83 5.57 15.33
N LEU A 608 36.83 4.69 15.40
CA LEU A 608 36.80 3.46 14.60
C LEU A 608 36.44 3.70 13.13
N LYS A 609 35.57 4.68 12.83
CA LYS A 609 35.01 4.89 11.47
C LYS A 609 35.58 6.10 10.72
N PHE A 610 36.36 6.96 11.36
CA PHE A 610 37.08 8.05 10.70
C PHE A 610 38.41 7.55 10.10
N LYS A 611 38.69 7.96 8.86
CA LYS A 611 39.76 7.35 8.06
C LYS A 611 41.17 7.71 8.53
N ASP A 612 42.11 6.82 8.24
CA ASP A 612 43.49 6.94 8.71
C ASP A 612 44.35 7.94 7.92
N ASN A 613 43.93 8.37 6.72
CA ASN A 613 44.56 9.45 5.95
C ASN A 613 44.19 10.86 6.45
N GLU A 614 43.11 11.00 7.24
CA GLU A 614 42.56 12.29 7.69
C GLU A 614 42.96 12.64 9.15
N LYS A 615 43.82 11.82 9.78
CA LYS A 615 44.27 11.94 11.20
C LYS A 615 44.70 13.34 11.66
N ARG A 616 45.28 14.16 10.78
CA ARG A 616 45.69 15.55 11.09
C ARG A 616 44.53 16.40 11.62
N VAL A 617 43.29 16.13 11.20
CA VAL A 617 42.07 16.79 11.72
C VAL A 617 41.87 16.47 13.21
N ILE A 618 42.08 15.21 13.61
CA ILE A 618 41.96 14.79 15.02
C ILE A 618 43.03 15.49 15.87
N PHE A 619 44.31 15.47 15.45
CA PHE A 619 45.38 16.17 16.17
C PHE A 619 45.10 17.67 16.34
N LYS A 620 44.71 18.38 15.27
CA LYS A 620 44.41 19.82 15.33
C LYS A 620 43.29 20.12 16.34
N ASN A 621 42.18 19.40 16.28
CA ASN A 621 41.05 19.67 17.18
C ASN A 621 41.33 19.24 18.63
N ILE A 622 42.07 18.15 18.85
CA ILE A 622 42.54 17.77 20.19
C ILE A 622 43.45 18.85 20.77
N LYS A 623 44.41 19.37 19.98
CA LYS A 623 45.28 20.48 20.41
C LYS A 623 44.45 21.70 20.82
N ASN A 624 43.60 22.19 19.94
CA ASN A 624 42.74 23.35 20.21
C ASN A 624 41.88 23.15 21.49
N PHE A 625 41.33 21.96 21.69
CA PHE A 625 40.52 21.62 22.87
C PHE A 625 41.35 21.59 24.16
N ILE A 626 42.60 21.14 24.12
CA ILE A 626 43.51 21.16 25.28
C ILE A 626 43.96 22.59 25.63
N GLU A 627 44.07 23.46 24.63
CA GLU A 627 44.36 24.88 24.81
C GLU A 627 43.14 25.65 25.38
N SER A 628 41.90 25.21 25.09
CA SER A 628 40.66 25.83 25.61
C SER A 628 40.08 25.21 26.89
N SER A 629 40.46 23.99 27.27
CA SER A 629 39.82 23.21 28.34
C SER A 629 40.83 22.63 29.35
N THR A 630 40.38 22.43 30.59
CA THR A 630 41.11 21.65 31.61
C THR A 630 40.53 20.23 31.81
N ASN A 631 39.47 19.85 31.09
CA ASN A 631 38.75 18.60 31.31
C ASN A 631 38.87 17.67 30.09
N TYR A 632 39.89 16.83 30.09
CA TYR A 632 40.30 16.00 28.94
C TYR A 632 39.44 14.73 28.73
N ILE A 633 38.12 14.91 28.69
CA ILE A 633 37.11 13.87 28.48
C ILE A 633 37.29 13.18 27.12
N CYS A 634 37.21 11.85 27.11
CA CYS A 634 37.27 10.98 25.92
C CYS A 634 38.52 11.09 25.02
N LEU A 635 39.49 11.95 25.32
CA LEU A 635 40.68 12.13 24.50
C LEU A 635 41.56 10.86 24.46
N ASP A 636 41.52 10.05 25.53
CA ASP A 636 42.27 8.80 25.64
C ASP A 636 41.91 7.76 24.56
N ILE A 637 40.67 7.80 24.05
CA ILE A 637 40.22 6.96 22.94
C ILE A 637 41.03 7.25 21.67
N PHE A 638 41.32 8.52 21.37
CA PHE A 638 41.95 8.95 20.11
C PHE A 638 43.47 8.80 20.08
N ILE A 639 44.11 8.39 21.18
CA ILE A 639 45.57 8.26 21.29
C ILE A 639 46.15 7.34 20.21
N ASN A 640 45.41 6.33 19.75
CA ASN A 640 45.83 5.45 18.65
C ASN A 640 45.98 6.16 17.30
N LYS A 641 45.25 7.26 17.04
CA LYS A 641 45.30 8.03 15.79
C LYS A 641 46.48 9.01 15.73
N LEU A 642 47.11 9.33 16.86
CA LEU A 642 48.22 10.28 16.95
C LEU A 642 49.57 9.63 16.63
N ASN A 643 50.45 10.32 15.91
CA ASN A 643 51.86 9.92 15.77
C ASN A 643 52.70 10.34 16.99
N ILE A 644 53.98 9.94 17.04
CA ILE A 644 54.85 10.15 18.21
C ILE A 644 55.06 11.65 18.49
N ASN A 645 55.31 12.44 17.45
CA ASN A 645 55.58 13.87 17.57
C ASN A 645 54.30 14.63 17.97
N GLU A 646 53.15 14.23 17.40
CA GLU A 646 51.83 14.72 17.84
C GLU A 646 51.59 14.41 19.34
N CYS A 647 51.94 13.21 19.81
CA CYS A 647 51.86 12.88 21.24
C CYS A 647 52.79 13.75 22.10
N ILE A 648 54.03 14.03 21.66
CA ILE A 648 54.98 14.89 22.39
C ILE A 648 54.44 16.33 22.47
N VAL A 649 53.93 16.88 21.36
CA VAL A 649 53.35 18.24 21.32
C VAL A 649 52.12 18.35 22.23
N LEU A 650 51.26 17.34 22.29
CA LEU A 650 50.12 17.35 23.20
C LEU A 650 50.53 17.17 24.67
N GLU A 651 51.53 16.33 24.95
CA GLU A 651 52.01 16.08 26.31
C GLU A 651 52.57 17.36 26.95
N SER A 652 53.30 18.18 26.19
CA SER A 652 53.90 19.43 26.66
C SER A 652 52.90 20.54 26.96
N ILE A 653 51.71 20.52 26.35
CA ILE A 653 50.62 21.49 26.62
C ILE A 653 49.54 20.96 27.58
N CYS A 654 49.48 19.64 27.81
CA CYS A 654 48.54 19.05 28.75
C CYS A 654 48.90 19.36 30.20
N LYS A 655 47.88 19.78 30.97
CA LYS A 655 47.93 19.75 32.43
C LYS A 655 47.95 18.29 32.93
N ASP A 656 48.50 18.10 34.13
CA ASP A 656 48.72 16.77 34.70
C ASP A 656 47.40 16.01 34.88
N SER A 657 47.32 14.83 34.26
CA SER A 657 46.06 14.15 34.00
C SER A 657 46.28 12.72 33.51
N LYS A 658 45.26 11.86 33.66
CA LYS A 658 45.23 10.50 33.09
C LYS A 658 45.52 10.49 31.58
N PHE A 659 45.13 11.53 30.85
CA PHE A 659 45.41 11.65 29.42
C PHE A 659 46.91 11.88 29.16
N LYS A 660 47.55 12.79 29.91
CA LYS A 660 49.00 13.03 29.88
C LYS A 660 49.81 11.77 30.26
N ASP A 661 49.35 11.00 31.25
CA ASP A 661 49.95 9.70 31.60
C ASP A 661 49.94 8.71 30.44
N LEU A 662 48.86 8.69 29.66
CA LEU A 662 48.69 7.78 28.53
C LEU A 662 49.50 8.23 27.30
N LEU A 663 49.64 9.54 27.08
CA LEU A 663 50.60 10.09 26.11
C LEU A 663 52.04 9.71 26.50
N ASN A 664 52.45 9.94 27.74
CA ASN A 664 53.77 9.55 28.25
C ASN A 664 54.03 8.04 28.14
N LYS A 665 53.04 7.20 28.45
CA LYS A 665 53.14 5.73 28.26
C LYS A 665 53.32 5.36 26.78
N ARG A 666 52.68 6.06 25.84
CA ARG A 666 52.86 5.84 24.38
C ARG A 666 54.24 6.29 23.91
N ILE A 667 54.70 7.48 24.33
CA ILE A 667 56.04 8.01 24.00
C ILE A 667 57.13 7.05 24.52
N ASN A 668 57.06 6.66 25.79
CA ASN A 668 58.09 5.82 26.41
C ASN A 668 58.04 4.36 25.94
N LYS A 669 56.86 3.80 25.64
CA LYS A 669 56.75 2.48 25.00
C LYS A 669 57.44 2.45 23.63
N THR A 670 57.38 3.55 22.87
CA THR A 670 58.08 3.63 21.58
C THR A 670 59.58 3.85 21.74
N LYS A 671 60.03 4.65 22.72
CA LYS A 671 61.48 4.76 23.05
C LYS A 671 62.10 3.39 23.37
N GLY A 672 61.38 2.55 24.13
CA GLY A 672 61.81 1.18 24.46
C GLY A 672 61.86 0.19 23.28
N LEU A 673 61.40 0.56 22.09
CA LEU A 673 61.58 -0.22 20.85
C LEU A 673 62.82 0.22 20.06
N TYR A 674 63.27 1.47 20.21
CA TYR A 674 64.48 1.99 19.56
C TYR A 674 65.77 1.75 20.37
N THR A 675 65.68 1.33 21.64
CA THR A 675 66.84 0.94 22.46
C THR A 675 67.55 -0.35 22.00
N THR A 676 67.20 -0.91 20.84
CA THR A 676 67.92 -2.02 20.18
C THR A 676 68.40 -1.69 18.75
N SER A 677 68.31 -0.42 18.31
CA SER A 677 68.86 0.03 17.03
C SER A 677 69.18 1.53 17.06
N GLU A 678 70.45 1.90 16.87
CA GLU A 678 70.92 3.29 16.95
C GLU A 678 70.47 4.18 15.76
N GLU A 679 69.20 4.58 15.72
CA GLU A 679 68.75 5.69 14.87
C GLU A 679 68.33 6.90 15.71
N LYS A 680 69.00 8.03 15.46
CA LYS A 680 68.77 9.30 16.17
C LYS A 680 67.41 9.87 15.78
N VAL A 681 66.49 9.91 16.75
CA VAL A 681 65.27 10.74 16.61
C VAL A 681 65.68 12.21 16.67
N THR A 682 65.77 12.85 15.51
CA THR A 682 66.03 14.29 15.39
C THR A 682 64.87 15.08 16.00
N TYR A 683 65.17 15.97 16.94
CA TYR A 683 64.18 16.91 17.48
C TYR A 683 63.92 18.04 16.47
N LEU A 684 62.63 18.29 16.21
CA LEU A 684 62.05 19.45 15.52
C LEU A 684 60.73 19.80 16.21
#